data_AF-A0A3M1PYS2-F1
#
_entry.id   AF-A0A3M1PYS2-F1
#
_cell.length_a   1.000
_cell.length_b   1.000
_cell.length_c   1.000
_cell.angle_alpha   90.00
_cell.angle_beta   90.00
_cell.angle_gamma   90.00
#
_symmetry.space_group_name_H-M   'P 1'
#
loop_
_entity.id
_entity.type
_entity.pdbx_description
1 polymer ?
#
loop_
_entity_poly.entity_id
_entity_poly.type
_entity_poly.pdbx_seq_one_letter_code
_entity_poly.pdbx_strand_id
1 'polypeptide(L)'
;MVRPRIPSRRRFLCQVASAGLGTALFSSHALRALDGLRPLYVGNPLWHYPNRDWERVYRDLYRSDSSFVFLCAPNDTHNCLLRGFVKNGVVTRIAPTYGYHKATDLHGNQASRRWDPRCCQKGLALVRRFYGDRRCKRPLMRQGFKEWVEAGFPRDEKTGAVDPKYLKRGADPFVPVSWDDAFRYSAMALENIARTYSGEQGMARLRAQGYDPLMIEETRGAGTQVLKFRGGMPPLGMTRVFAQYRLANAMALLDDRIRGSGPDDALGGRGWDNYSWHTDLPPGHPMVTGQQTVDFDLCNVEHAGLALIWGMNWITTKMPDSHWMTEARMKGTRIVVIAAEYSATSSKADEVIIVRPGTTPALALGIAQVLIGEKLYDRRYVEANTDLPLLVRMDTGELLRARDVFANYTPPPLTNNIKVLQPGEAPLPIHKQFGPVITEEQRREWNDFVIWDDLRGGPTPLTRDQVADRFTRLGVRPRLSGEVTVRLASGETVACRTVFDVTRQMLDASYTPEQVEKITWAPAKAIRSLARQIARNAERTLFVTGMGPNQFFNSDLKDRAVFLVAALTRNIGRIGGNVGSYAGNYRASFFNGLGQYIAENPFDVETDPARPARVRRYWKPESVHYFNHGDTILRYGKAVLTGKSHIPTPTKAIHVSNSNSLIGNAKGHYDSIVNTFPRVEFIAINEWWWTASCEYSDVIFPVDSWAELKFPDMTISVTNPFLYVFPATPLPRIHDTRSDVEVAQGICHALGEVTGDERYKDYWRFLHDGGMRPY
;
A
#
# COMPACT_ATOMS: atom_id res chain seq x y z
N MET A 1 16.66 35.26 78.14
CA MET A 1 17.71 35.39 79.17
C MET A 1 18.65 34.19 79.10
N VAL A 2 19.95 34.49 78.96
CA VAL A 2 21.15 33.73 79.38
C VAL A 2 21.36 32.29 78.86
N ARG A 3 22.29 32.15 77.89
CA ARG A 3 22.99 30.90 77.58
C ARG A 3 23.92 30.52 78.76
N PRO A 4 23.87 29.29 79.30
CA PRO A 4 24.91 28.80 80.21
C PRO A 4 26.18 28.46 79.41
N ARG A 5 27.34 28.92 79.90
CA ARG A 5 28.67 28.62 79.34
C ARG A 5 28.98 27.13 79.51
N ILE A 6 28.87 26.36 78.44
CA ILE A 6 29.35 24.97 78.40
C ILE A 6 30.90 25.02 78.40
N PRO A 7 31.58 24.36 79.36
CA PRO A 7 33.03 24.33 79.42
C PRO A 7 33.63 23.71 78.15
N SER A 8 34.79 24.23 77.71
CA SER A 8 35.47 23.70 76.51
C SER A 8 35.81 22.22 76.68
N ARG A 9 35.80 21.48 75.57
CA ARG A 9 36.06 20.03 75.50
C ARG A 9 37.31 19.59 76.27
N ARG A 10 38.34 20.46 76.31
CA ARG A 10 39.58 20.23 77.05
C ARG A 10 39.38 20.19 78.57
N ARG A 11 38.50 21.04 79.11
CA ARG A 11 38.21 21.12 80.55
C ARG A 11 37.34 19.95 81.01
N PHE A 12 36.40 19.50 80.17
CA PHE A 12 35.63 18.27 80.39
C PHE A 12 36.55 17.02 80.44
N LEU A 13 37.45 16.89 79.47
CA LEU A 13 38.39 15.75 79.43
C LEU A 13 39.36 15.75 80.61
N CYS A 14 39.79 16.92 81.10
CA CYS A 14 40.60 16.99 82.32
C CYS A 14 39.81 16.56 83.57
N GLN A 15 38.53 16.98 83.72
CA GLN A 15 37.70 16.55 84.84
C GLN A 15 37.39 15.05 84.82
N VAL A 16 37.19 14.46 83.62
CA VAL A 16 37.00 13.01 83.46
C VAL A 16 38.29 12.24 83.78
N ALA A 17 39.47 12.76 83.39
CA ALA A 17 40.74 12.14 83.74
C ALA A 17 41.03 12.19 85.25
N SER A 18 40.63 13.28 85.93
CA SER A 18 40.75 13.40 87.39
C SER A 18 39.76 12.52 88.16
N ALA A 19 38.55 12.28 87.60
CA ALA A 19 37.57 11.37 88.19
C ALA A 19 37.86 9.89 87.88
N GLY A 20 38.46 9.59 86.73
CA GLY A 20 38.73 8.23 86.24
C GLY A 20 39.87 7.49 86.94
N LEU A 21 40.74 8.19 87.67
CA LEU A 21 41.80 7.56 88.47
C LEU A 21 41.31 7.00 89.81
N GLY A 22 40.12 7.42 90.29
CA GLY A 22 39.54 6.93 91.55
C GLY A 22 38.64 5.69 91.40
N THR A 23 38.02 5.49 90.24
CA THR A 23 37.04 4.40 90.01
C THR A 23 37.60 3.19 89.27
N ALA A 24 38.79 3.29 88.67
CA ALA A 24 39.43 2.18 87.95
C ALA A 24 40.07 1.12 88.86
N LEU A 25 40.05 1.29 90.18
CA LEU A 25 40.67 0.36 91.12
C LEU A 25 39.72 -0.58 91.86
N PHE A 26 38.39 -0.50 91.68
CA PHE A 26 37.49 -1.45 92.34
C PHE A 26 36.29 -1.88 91.48
N SER A 27 36.23 -3.20 91.26
CA SER A 27 35.16 -4.02 90.68
C SER A 27 35.19 -4.28 89.15
N SER A 28 35.53 -5.52 88.81
CA SER A 28 35.36 -6.18 87.51
C SER A 28 33.93 -6.13 86.93
N HIS A 29 32.95 -5.69 87.72
CA HIS A 29 31.55 -5.56 87.31
C HIS A 29 31.30 -4.30 86.47
N ALA A 30 32.05 -3.22 86.67
CA ALA A 30 31.94 -2.01 85.85
C ALA A 30 32.50 -2.21 84.42
N LEU A 31 33.51 -3.08 84.27
CA LEU A 31 34.07 -3.44 82.96
C LEU A 31 33.13 -4.34 82.13
N ARG A 32 32.28 -5.17 82.75
CA ARG A 32 31.27 -5.97 82.05
C ARG A 32 30.08 -5.15 81.54
N ALA A 33 29.75 -4.03 82.18
CA ALA A 33 28.72 -3.11 81.68
C ALA A 33 29.13 -2.41 80.37
N LEU A 34 30.44 -2.32 80.08
CA LEU A 34 30.97 -1.78 78.83
C LEU A 34 30.90 -2.77 77.66
N ASP A 35 30.80 -4.08 77.91
CA ASP A 35 30.60 -5.09 76.85
C ASP A 35 29.20 -5.01 76.21
N GLY A 36 28.19 -4.55 76.96
CA GLY A 36 26.85 -4.25 76.44
C GLY A 36 26.76 -2.96 75.63
N LEU A 37 27.83 -2.16 75.59
CA LEU A 37 27.95 -0.92 74.82
C LEU A 37 28.81 -1.09 73.56
N ARG A 38 29.21 -2.33 73.21
CA ARG A 38 29.84 -2.60 71.90
C ARG A 38 28.83 -2.31 70.78
N PRO A 39 29.13 -1.43 69.81
CA PRO A 39 28.25 -1.21 68.67
C PRO A 39 28.04 -2.53 67.93
N LEU A 40 26.79 -2.98 67.87
CA LEU A 40 26.42 -4.20 67.16
C LEU A 40 26.49 -3.90 65.65
N TYR A 41 27.56 -4.35 64.99
CA TYR A 41 27.71 -4.18 63.55
C TYR A 41 26.81 -5.22 62.85
N VAL A 42 25.53 -4.88 62.68
CA VAL A 42 24.63 -5.64 61.81
C VAL A 42 24.96 -5.23 60.38
N GLY A 43 25.67 -6.09 59.64
CA GLY A 43 25.84 -5.90 58.20
C GLY A 43 24.48 -5.73 57.51
N ASN A 44 24.40 -4.99 56.40
CA ASN A 44 23.14 -4.71 55.73
C ASN A 44 22.35 -6.02 55.54
N PRO A 45 21.19 -6.23 56.21
CA PRO A 45 20.44 -7.47 56.12
C PRO A 45 19.84 -7.70 54.72
N LEU A 46 19.91 -6.70 53.84
CA LEU A 46 19.58 -6.80 52.42
C LEU A 46 20.76 -7.21 51.53
N TRP A 47 21.97 -7.35 52.09
CA TRP A 47 23.16 -7.79 51.35
C TRP A 47 23.06 -9.28 50.94
N HIS A 48 22.34 -10.07 51.71
CA HIS A 48 22.08 -11.48 51.44
C HIS A 48 20.58 -11.75 51.62
N TYR A 49 19.91 -12.13 50.54
CA TYR A 49 18.48 -12.50 50.59
C TYR A 49 18.38 -14.00 50.95
N PRO A 50 17.89 -14.37 52.14
CA PRO A 50 18.05 -15.71 52.68
C PRO A 50 17.26 -16.79 51.94
N ASN A 51 16.18 -16.44 51.23
CA ASN A 51 15.44 -17.34 50.35
C ASN A 51 15.00 -16.62 49.06
N ARG A 52 15.43 -17.15 47.91
CA ARG A 52 15.11 -16.62 46.56
C ARG A 52 14.22 -17.55 45.74
N ASP A 53 13.63 -18.59 46.34
CA ASP A 53 12.80 -19.58 45.64
C ASP A 53 11.54 -18.96 45.04
N TRP A 54 11.02 -17.88 45.63
CA TRP A 54 9.89 -17.11 45.08
C TRP A 54 10.17 -16.60 43.66
N GLU A 55 11.44 -16.33 43.31
CA GLU A 55 11.84 -15.92 41.96
C GLU A 55 11.57 -17.02 40.91
N ARG A 56 11.47 -18.29 41.34
CA ARG A 56 11.09 -19.41 40.46
C ARG A 56 9.73 -19.18 39.81
N VAL A 57 8.80 -18.52 40.50
CA VAL A 57 7.48 -18.18 39.94
C VAL A 57 7.64 -17.30 38.70
N TYR A 58 8.41 -16.22 38.79
CA TYR A 58 8.64 -15.32 37.66
C TYR A 58 9.48 -15.96 36.55
N ARG A 59 10.48 -16.78 36.91
CA ARG A 59 11.27 -17.53 35.91
C ARG A 59 10.40 -18.54 35.16
N ASP A 60 9.52 -19.24 35.84
CA ASP A 60 8.59 -20.19 35.22
C ASP A 60 7.57 -19.47 34.34
N LEU A 61 7.01 -18.34 34.80
CA LEU A 61 6.11 -17.51 33.99
C LEU A 61 6.77 -17.05 32.68
N TYR A 62 8.06 -16.70 32.71
CA TYR A 62 8.79 -16.27 31.51
C TYR A 62 9.22 -17.44 30.60
N ARG A 63 9.42 -18.65 31.16
CA ARG A 63 9.86 -19.84 30.42
C ARG A 63 8.82 -20.25 29.38
N SER A 64 9.29 -20.59 28.18
CA SER A 64 8.51 -21.17 27.10
C SER A 64 8.92 -22.62 26.85
N ASP A 65 7.99 -23.46 26.43
CA ASP A 65 8.25 -24.85 26.05
C ASP A 65 8.87 -24.92 24.65
N SER A 66 8.46 -24.03 23.75
CA SER A 66 9.02 -23.90 22.42
C SER A 66 8.84 -22.47 21.87
N SER A 67 9.43 -22.18 20.72
CA SER A 67 9.18 -20.94 19.99
C SER A 67 9.27 -21.18 18.49
N PHE A 68 8.57 -20.35 17.72
CA PHE A 68 8.65 -20.36 16.26
C PHE A 68 8.63 -18.94 15.71
N VAL A 69 9.09 -18.79 14.47
CA VAL A 69 9.07 -17.52 13.75
C VAL A 69 7.85 -17.48 12.85
N PHE A 70 7.17 -16.35 12.80
CA PHE A 70 6.10 -16.07 11.86
C PHE A 70 6.19 -14.63 11.36
N LEU A 71 5.53 -14.34 10.25
CA LEU A 71 5.53 -13.00 9.67
C LEU A 71 4.22 -12.28 10.00
N CYS A 72 4.33 -11.09 10.61
CA CYS A 72 3.20 -10.20 10.83
C CYS A 72 3.10 -9.23 9.64
N ALA A 73 2.13 -9.46 8.75
CA ALA A 73 1.95 -8.69 7.52
C ALA A 73 0.50 -8.18 7.33
N PRO A 74 -0.05 -7.36 8.24
CA PRO A 74 -1.20 -6.51 7.90
C PRO A 74 -0.77 -5.40 6.93
N ASN A 75 -1.72 -4.59 6.45
CA ASN A 75 -1.40 -3.41 5.61
C ASN A 75 -0.78 -2.24 6.40
N ASP A 76 0.29 -2.51 7.16
CA ASP A 76 1.02 -1.51 7.95
C ASP A 76 2.37 -1.14 7.34
N THR A 77 2.75 -1.76 6.23
CA THR A 77 4.04 -1.64 5.52
C THR A 77 5.25 -2.18 6.27
N HIS A 78 5.11 -2.69 7.48
CA HIS A 78 6.27 -3.07 8.28
C HIS A 78 6.78 -4.47 7.94
N ASN A 79 5.87 -5.42 7.72
CA ASN A 79 6.17 -6.84 7.50
C ASN A 79 7.19 -7.38 8.52
N CYS A 80 6.83 -7.31 9.81
CA CYS A 80 7.77 -7.65 10.88
C CYS A 80 7.92 -9.16 11.01
N LEU A 81 9.17 -9.65 11.04
CA LEU A 81 9.50 -11.03 11.37
C LEU A 81 9.52 -11.18 12.90
N LEU A 82 8.53 -11.89 13.44
CA LEU A 82 8.27 -12.00 14.87
C LEU A 82 8.46 -13.44 15.36
N ARG A 83 8.78 -13.60 16.64
CA ARG A 83 8.90 -14.88 17.33
C ARG A 83 7.74 -15.06 18.29
N GLY A 84 6.94 -16.10 18.08
CA GLY A 84 5.93 -16.57 19.01
C GLY A 84 6.55 -17.56 20.02
N PHE A 85 6.29 -17.35 21.31
CA PHE A 85 6.72 -18.24 22.39
C PHE A 85 5.52 -19.05 22.87
N VAL A 86 5.66 -20.37 22.91
CA VAL A 86 4.60 -21.32 23.23
C VAL A 86 4.81 -21.86 24.64
N LYS A 87 3.74 -21.88 25.43
CA LYS A 87 3.68 -22.58 26.72
C LYS A 87 2.34 -23.33 26.80
N ASN A 88 2.36 -24.60 27.16
CA ASN A 88 1.19 -25.48 27.20
C ASN A 88 0.40 -25.49 25.88
N GLY A 89 1.11 -25.50 24.75
CA GLY A 89 0.49 -25.50 23.41
C GLY A 89 -0.14 -24.16 22.97
N VAL A 90 0.00 -23.09 23.75
CA VAL A 90 -0.58 -21.77 23.47
C VAL A 90 0.51 -20.72 23.31
N VAL A 91 0.38 -19.82 22.33
CA VAL A 91 1.29 -18.68 22.20
C VAL A 91 1.00 -17.70 23.34
N THR A 92 1.97 -17.49 24.23
CA THR A 92 1.80 -16.62 25.41
C THR A 92 2.46 -15.27 25.24
N ARG A 93 3.49 -15.18 24.37
CA ARG A 93 4.26 -13.96 24.14
C ARG A 93 4.75 -13.89 22.70
N ILE A 94 4.89 -12.65 22.21
CA ILE A 94 5.55 -12.34 20.94
C ILE A 94 6.72 -11.41 21.21
N ALA A 95 7.83 -11.58 20.48
CA ALA A 95 8.94 -10.64 20.46
C ALA A 95 9.49 -10.47 19.03
N PRO A 96 10.23 -9.39 18.75
CA PRO A 96 11.04 -9.30 17.53
C PRO A 96 12.08 -10.43 17.45
N THR A 97 12.49 -10.77 16.23
CA THR A 97 13.45 -11.86 15.98
C THR A 97 14.92 -11.46 16.14
N TYR A 98 15.24 -10.16 16.01
CA TYR A 98 16.62 -9.68 15.90
C TYR A 98 17.42 -10.39 14.79
N GLY A 99 16.76 -10.69 13.67
CA GLY A 99 17.32 -11.51 12.59
C GLY A 99 17.57 -10.76 11.27
N TYR A 100 17.24 -9.47 11.17
CA TYR A 100 17.26 -8.76 9.90
C TYR A 100 18.67 -8.62 9.31
N HIS A 101 19.68 -8.45 10.16
CA HIS A 101 21.09 -8.38 9.77
C HIS A 101 21.67 -9.66 9.15
N LYS A 102 20.92 -10.77 9.20
CA LYS A 102 21.34 -12.04 8.60
C LYS A 102 20.99 -12.11 7.12
N ALA A 103 20.11 -11.22 6.63
CA ALA A 103 19.76 -11.18 5.23
C ALA A 103 20.97 -10.75 4.37
N THR A 104 21.15 -11.44 3.25
CA THR A 104 22.13 -11.11 2.22
C THR A 104 21.40 -10.91 0.90
N ASP A 105 21.86 -9.95 0.09
CA ASP A 105 21.36 -9.80 -1.28
C ASP A 105 22.04 -10.78 -2.26
N LEU A 106 21.64 -10.72 -3.54
CA LEU A 106 22.19 -11.55 -4.60
C LEU A 106 23.67 -11.25 -4.93
N HIS A 107 24.21 -10.14 -4.43
CA HIS A 107 25.60 -9.73 -4.61
C HIS A 107 26.47 -10.07 -3.38
N GLY A 108 25.89 -10.70 -2.36
CA GLY A 108 26.58 -11.05 -1.11
C GLY A 108 26.69 -9.89 -0.11
N ASN A 109 26.03 -8.75 -0.34
CA ASN A 109 25.99 -7.67 0.63
C ASN A 109 25.11 -8.06 1.82
N GLN A 110 25.61 -7.87 3.03
CA GLN A 110 24.90 -8.19 4.25
C GLN A 110 24.15 -6.97 4.81
N ALA A 111 22.91 -7.18 5.24
CA ALA A 111 22.12 -6.14 5.90
C ALA A 111 22.73 -5.70 7.24
N SER A 112 22.60 -4.40 7.56
CA SER A 112 23.08 -3.84 8.81
C SER A 112 22.29 -4.35 10.03
N ARG A 113 22.96 -4.48 11.19
CA ARG A 113 22.33 -4.71 12.51
C ARG A 113 21.36 -3.63 12.94
N ARG A 114 21.43 -2.43 12.33
CA ARG A 114 20.50 -1.33 12.62
C ARG A 114 19.08 -1.59 12.13
N TRP A 115 18.87 -2.61 11.30
CA TRP A 115 17.52 -3.08 10.95
C TRP A 115 16.84 -3.86 12.09
N ASP A 116 17.55 -4.26 13.13
CA ASP A 116 16.94 -4.89 14.31
C ASP A 116 16.54 -3.82 15.34
N PRO A 117 15.47 -4.01 16.13
CA PRO A 117 14.65 -5.22 16.23
C PRO A 117 13.51 -5.33 15.21
N ARG A 118 13.09 -4.20 14.62
CA ARG A 118 11.80 -3.99 13.92
C ARG A 118 10.61 -4.62 14.64
N CYS A 119 9.67 -3.81 15.10
CA CYS A 119 8.38 -4.27 15.57
C CYS A 119 7.47 -3.08 15.81
N CYS A 120 6.17 -3.32 15.90
CA CYS A 120 5.24 -2.33 16.42
C CYS A 120 4.38 -2.92 17.54
N GLN A 121 3.77 -2.05 18.34
CA GLN A 121 2.86 -2.40 19.43
C GLN A 121 1.69 -3.28 18.97
N LYS A 122 1.25 -3.16 17.71
CA LYS A 122 0.16 -3.98 17.16
C LYS A 122 0.60 -5.42 16.93
N GLY A 123 1.81 -5.62 16.39
CA GLY A 123 2.40 -6.96 16.22
C GLY A 123 2.59 -7.68 17.55
N LEU A 124 3.03 -6.96 18.59
CA LEU A 124 3.17 -7.52 19.94
C LEU A 124 1.83 -7.88 20.59
N ALA A 125 0.75 -7.18 20.22
CA ALA A 125 -0.59 -7.42 20.75
C ALA A 125 -1.36 -8.56 20.06
N LEU A 126 -0.79 -9.18 19.01
CA LEU A 126 -1.48 -10.23 18.25
C LEU A 126 -1.85 -11.46 19.08
N VAL A 127 -1.13 -11.75 20.17
CA VAL A 127 -1.50 -12.84 21.11
C VAL A 127 -2.95 -12.71 21.55
N ARG A 128 -3.41 -11.49 21.84
CA ARG A 128 -4.80 -11.24 22.25
C ARG A 128 -5.81 -11.51 21.12
N ARG A 129 -5.39 -11.38 19.86
CA ARG A 129 -6.25 -11.62 18.69
C ARG A 129 -6.29 -13.08 18.26
N PHE A 130 -5.22 -13.85 18.48
CA PHE A 130 -5.22 -15.28 18.15
C PHE A 130 -6.26 -16.05 18.96
N TYR A 131 -6.51 -15.63 20.20
CA TYR A 131 -7.41 -16.31 21.15
C TYR A 131 -8.60 -15.45 21.60
N GLY A 132 -8.81 -14.30 20.97
CA GLY A 132 -9.84 -13.35 21.38
C GLY A 132 -11.26 -13.82 21.09
N ASP A 133 -12.23 -13.16 21.71
CA ASP A 133 -13.68 -13.39 21.57
C ASP A 133 -14.16 -13.28 20.12
N ARG A 134 -13.57 -12.38 19.34
CA ARG A 134 -13.89 -12.15 17.93
C ARG A 134 -13.10 -13.04 16.95
N ARG A 135 -12.38 -14.06 17.41
CA ARG A 135 -11.72 -15.00 16.47
C ARG A 135 -12.78 -15.79 15.69
N CYS A 136 -12.69 -15.82 14.37
CA CYS A 136 -13.52 -16.71 13.54
C CYS A 136 -13.06 -18.17 13.74
N LYS A 137 -13.98 -19.09 14.08
CA LYS A 137 -13.62 -20.44 14.58
C LYS A 137 -14.06 -21.60 13.71
N ARG A 138 -15.11 -21.41 12.90
CA ARG A 138 -15.73 -22.41 12.02
C ARG A 138 -16.59 -21.69 10.97
N PRO A 139 -16.90 -22.31 9.83
CA PRO A 139 -17.78 -21.73 8.83
C PRO A 139 -19.13 -21.33 9.42
N LEU A 140 -19.55 -20.11 9.13
CA LEU A 140 -20.85 -19.58 9.51
C LEU A 140 -21.59 -19.11 8.26
N MET A 141 -22.90 -19.34 8.23
CA MET A 141 -23.78 -18.95 7.13
C MET A 141 -24.96 -18.16 7.67
N ARG A 142 -25.31 -17.04 7.03
CA ARG A 142 -26.47 -16.24 7.39
C ARG A 142 -27.74 -17.03 7.11
N GLN A 143 -28.65 -17.07 8.08
CA GLN A 143 -29.86 -17.89 8.01
C GLN A 143 -30.70 -17.58 6.76
N GLY A 144 -30.99 -16.31 6.47
CA GLY A 144 -31.80 -15.95 5.30
C GLY A 144 -31.16 -16.34 3.96
N PHE A 145 -29.82 -16.36 3.84
CA PHE A 145 -29.15 -16.87 2.64
C PHE A 145 -29.32 -18.39 2.51
N LYS A 146 -29.13 -19.13 3.60
CA LYS A 146 -29.31 -20.58 3.61
C LYS A 146 -30.73 -20.97 3.18
N GLU A 147 -31.73 -20.30 3.72
CA GLU A 147 -33.15 -20.50 3.38
C GLU A 147 -33.45 -20.20 1.91
N TRP A 148 -32.81 -19.16 1.34
CA TRP A 148 -32.97 -18.82 -0.08
C TRP A 148 -32.42 -19.91 -1.00
N VAL A 149 -31.24 -20.44 -0.70
CA VAL A 149 -30.63 -21.53 -1.47
C VAL A 149 -31.47 -22.81 -1.36
N GLU A 150 -31.95 -23.16 -0.17
CA GLU A 150 -32.77 -24.36 0.07
C GLU A 150 -34.16 -24.27 -0.55
N ALA A 151 -34.72 -23.07 -0.66
CA ALA A 151 -35.97 -22.83 -1.39
C ALA A 151 -35.81 -22.88 -2.91
N GLY A 152 -34.61 -23.16 -3.44
CA GLY A 152 -34.36 -23.25 -4.87
C GLY A 152 -34.19 -21.90 -5.56
N PHE A 153 -33.63 -20.91 -4.86
CA PHE A 153 -33.37 -19.56 -5.38
C PHE A 153 -34.61 -18.81 -5.90
N PRO A 154 -35.70 -18.69 -5.11
CA PRO A 154 -36.89 -17.94 -5.52
C PRO A 154 -36.54 -16.48 -5.83
N ARG A 155 -37.06 -15.97 -6.95
CA ARG A 155 -36.78 -14.65 -7.51
C ARG A 155 -38.02 -14.09 -8.20
N ASP A 156 -38.09 -12.78 -8.33
CA ASP A 156 -39.07 -12.14 -9.20
C ASP A 156 -38.79 -12.52 -10.68
N GLU A 157 -39.80 -13.02 -11.39
CA GLU A 157 -39.63 -13.55 -12.74
C GLU A 157 -39.19 -12.49 -13.76
N LYS A 158 -39.66 -11.25 -13.59
CA LYS A 158 -39.43 -10.14 -14.52
C LYS A 158 -38.08 -9.49 -14.31
N THR A 159 -37.75 -9.19 -13.07
CA THR A 159 -36.54 -8.46 -12.70
C THR A 159 -35.38 -9.39 -12.36
N GLY A 160 -35.64 -10.64 -11.95
CA GLY A 160 -34.62 -11.56 -11.43
C GLY A 160 -34.17 -11.26 -9.99
N ALA A 161 -34.76 -10.24 -9.34
CA ALA A 161 -34.37 -9.81 -8.01
C ALA A 161 -34.78 -10.83 -6.93
N VAL A 162 -33.94 -10.96 -5.91
CA VAL A 162 -34.21 -11.79 -4.73
C VAL A 162 -35.18 -11.07 -3.80
N ASP A 163 -36.12 -11.80 -3.21
CA ASP A 163 -37.03 -11.27 -2.20
C ASP A 163 -36.22 -10.69 -1.02
N PRO A 164 -36.41 -9.39 -0.67
CA PRO A 164 -35.66 -8.73 0.40
C PRO A 164 -35.68 -9.46 1.76
N LYS A 165 -36.68 -10.32 2.01
CA LYS A 165 -36.72 -11.12 3.24
C LYS A 165 -35.47 -12.01 3.42
N TYR A 166 -34.86 -12.45 2.31
CA TYR A 166 -33.65 -13.28 2.32
C TYR A 166 -32.35 -12.47 2.38
N LEU A 167 -32.41 -11.14 2.34
CA LEU A 167 -31.23 -10.25 2.25
C LEU A 167 -31.01 -9.39 3.50
N LYS A 168 -31.58 -9.78 4.64
CA LYS A 168 -31.52 -9.04 5.93
C LYS A 168 -30.16 -9.13 6.63
N ARG A 169 -29.10 -8.73 5.91
CA ARG A 169 -27.72 -8.65 6.42
C ARG A 169 -27.62 -7.67 7.59
N GLY A 170 -26.81 -8.00 8.60
CA GLY A 170 -26.72 -7.26 9.87
C GLY A 170 -27.89 -7.46 10.84
N ALA A 171 -28.93 -8.22 10.47
CA ALA A 171 -30.07 -8.54 11.33
C ALA A 171 -30.29 -10.05 11.50
N ASP A 172 -30.15 -10.82 10.42
CA ASP A 172 -30.29 -12.28 10.47
C ASP A 172 -29.19 -12.92 11.33
N PRO A 173 -29.50 -13.99 12.07
CA PRO A 173 -28.50 -14.75 12.78
C PRO A 173 -27.63 -15.57 11.81
N PHE A 174 -26.42 -15.91 12.28
CA PHE A 174 -25.54 -16.84 11.62
C PHE A 174 -25.68 -18.25 12.22
N VAL A 175 -25.79 -19.25 11.36
CA VAL A 175 -25.82 -20.67 11.74
C VAL A 175 -24.47 -21.33 11.40
N PRO A 176 -23.94 -22.21 12.25
CA PRO A 176 -22.74 -22.98 11.92
C PRO A 176 -23.05 -24.01 10.84
N VAL A 177 -22.12 -24.18 9.91
CA VAL A 177 -22.22 -25.16 8.82
C VAL A 177 -20.90 -25.94 8.69
N SER A 178 -20.95 -27.09 8.02
CA SER A 178 -19.74 -27.81 7.64
C SER A 178 -18.95 -27.02 6.57
N TRP A 179 -17.66 -27.30 6.42
CA TRP A 179 -16.88 -26.74 5.31
C TRP A 179 -17.45 -27.15 3.95
N ASP A 180 -17.88 -28.39 3.81
CA ASP A 180 -18.43 -28.92 2.55
C ASP A 180 -19.74 -28.21 2.19
N ASP A 181 -20.62 -27.96 3.17
CA ASP A 181 -21.81 -27.13 2.95
C ASP A 181 -21.45 -25.68 2.63
N ALA A 182 -20.49 -25.08 3.34
CA ALA A 182 -20.08 -23.71 3.06
C ALA A 182 -19.60 -23.55 1.59
N PHE A 183 -18.81 -24.51 1.09
CA PHE A 183 -18.37 -24.54 -0.30
C PHE A 183 -19.52 -24.82 -1.27
N ARG A 184 -20.34 -25.84 -1.00
CA ARG A 184 -21.44 -26.25 -1.86
C ARG A 184 -22.47 -25.14 -2.06
N TYR A 185 -22.95 -24.51 -0.97
CA TYR A 185 -23.92 -23.42 -1.08
C TYR A 185 -23.33 -22.19 -1.80
N SER A 186 -22.05 -21.90 -1.58
CA SER A 186 -21.37 -20.81 -2.29
C SER A 186 -21.25 -21.10 -3.79
N ALA A 187 -20.88 -22.32 -4.16
CA ALA A 187 -20.82 -22.76 -5.56
C ALA A 187 -22.19 -22.72 -6.23
N MET A 188 -23.23 -23.25 -5.57
CA MET A 188 -24.61 -23.19 -6.07
C MET A 188 -25.07 -21.74 -6.28
N ALA A 189 -24.75 -20.82 -5.36
CA ALA A 189 -25.11 -19.41 -5.51
C ALA A 189 -24.36 -18.74 -6.68
N LEU A 190 -23.05 -18.95 -6.80
CA LEU A 190 -22.27 -18.40 -7.92
C LEU A 190 -22.78 -18.90 -9.28
N GLU A 191 -23.05 -20.19 -9.39
CA GLU A 191 -23.63 -20.83 -10.57
C GLU A 191 -25.01 -20.26 -10.90
N ASN A 192 -25.91 -20.23 -9.91
CA ASN A 192 -27.27 -19.73 -10.08
C ASN A 192 -27.29 -18.26 -10.55
N ILE A 193 -26.47 -17.42 -9.92
CA ILE A 193 -26.37 -16.00 -10.25
C ILE A 193 -25.82 -15.82 -11.67
N ALA A 194 -24.73 -16.51 -12.01
CA ALA A 194 -24.17 -16.44 -13.36
C ALA A 194 -25.17 -16.90 -14.42
N ARG A 195 -25.90 -17.98 -14.18
CA ARG A 195 -26.94 -18.47 -15.09
C ARG A 195 -28.09 -17.47 -15.23
N THR A 196 -28.55 -16.91 -14.12
CA THR A 196 -29.69 -15.95 -14.07
C THR A 196 -29.43 -14.70 -14.91
N TYR A 197 -28.18 -14.24 -14.94
CA TYR A 197 -27.78 -13.00 -15.61
C TYR A 197 -27.03 -13.21 -16.92
N SER A 198 -27.08 -14.42 -17.50
CA SER A 198 -26.51 -14.72 -18.81
C SER A 198 -27.52 -14.51 -19.95
N GLY A 199 -27.00 -14.19 -21.13
CA GLY A 199 -27.76 -14.00 -22.36
C GLY A 199 -28.69 -12.78 -22.34
N GLU A 200 -29.56 -12.69 -23.36
CA GLU A 200 -30.47 -11.57 -23.54
C GLU A 200 -31.46 -11.41 -22.38
N GLN A 201 -31.95 -12.54 -21.83
CA GLN A 201 -32.85 -12.53 -20.68
C GLN A 201 -32.15 -11.98 -19.42
N GLY A 202 -30.89 -12.37 -19.18
CA GLY A 202 -30.09 -11.83 -18.09
C GLY A 202 -29.87 -10.32 -18.23
N MET A 203 -29.55 -9.85 -19.43
CA MET A 203 -29.44 -8.42 -19.72
C MET A 203 -30.77 -7.69 -19.53
N ALA A 204 -31.91 -8.27 -19.92
CA ALA A 204 -33.24 -7.70 -19.71
C ALA A 204 -33.58 -7.57 -18.22
N ARG A 205 -33.23 -8.58 -17.40
CA ARG A 205 -33.35 -8.54 -15.93
C ARG A 205 -32.54 -7.40 -15.33
N LEU A 206 -31.27 -7.25 -15.73
CA LEU A 206 -30.42 -6.14 -15.28
C LEU A 206 -31.01 -4.77 -15.66
N ARG A 207 -31.58 -4.63 -16.87
CA ARG A 207 -32.29 -3.40 -17.28
C ARG A 207 -33.52 -3.14 -16.41
N ALA A 208 -34.30 -4.18 -16.12
CA ALA A 208 -35.49 -4.09 -15.27
C ALA A 208 -35.15 -3.70 -13.82
N GLN A 209 -33.93 -3.99 -13.37
CA GLN A 209 -33.39 -3.55 -12.08
C GLN A 209 -32.74 -2.15 -12.11
N GLY A 210 -32.82 -1.43 -13.23
CA GLY A 210 -32.38 -0.05 -13.35
C GLY A 210 -30.88 0.16 -13.54
N TYR A 211 -30.12 -0.85 -13.97
CA TYR A 211 -28.70 -0.68 -14.30
C TYR A 211 -28.49 0.16 -15.57
N ASP A 212 -27.39 0.92 -15.61
CA ASP A 212 -27.03 1.73 -16.77
C ASP A 212 -26.80 0.84 -18.00
N PRO A 213 -27.34 1.18 -19.19
CA PRO A 213 -27.17 0.39 -20.40
C PRO A 213 -25.71 0.07 -20.74
N LEU A 214 -24.77 0.99 -20.47
CA LEU A 214 -23.35 0.77 -20.75
C LEU A 214 -22.76 -0.32 -19.83
N MET A 215 -23.17 -0.36 -18.57
CA MET A 215 -22.73 -1.41 -17.64
C MET A 215 -23.25 -2.78 -18.08
N ILE A 216 -24.47 -2.83 -18.62
CA ILE A 216 -25.12 -4.06 -19.08
C ILE A 216 -24.45 -4.56 -20.37
N GLU A 217 -24.19 -3.66 -21.33
CA GLU A 217 -23.47 -3.96 -22.57
C GLU A 217 -22.07 -4.51 -22.27
N GLU A 218 -21.39 -3.94 -21.28
CA GLU A 218 -20.06 -4.35 -20.85
C GLU A 218 -20.04 -5.76 -20.21
N THR A 219 -21.19 -6.35 -19.88
CA THR A 219 -21.24 -7.79 -19.50
C THR A 219 -21.04 -8.71 -20.70
N ARG A 220 -21.25 -8.20 -21.92
CA ARG A 220 -21.23 -8.97 -23.18
C ARG A 220 -22.13 -10.22 -23.12
N GLY A 221 -23.19 -10.17 -22.31
CA GLY A 221 -24.12 -11.27 -22.09
C GLY A 221 -23.58 -12.41 -21.20
N ALA A 222 -22.38 -12.29 -20.64
CA ALA A 222 -21.81 -13.27 -19.72
C ALA A 222 -22.19 -12.94 -18.27
N GLY A 223 -23.00 -13.80 -17.64
CA GLY A 223 -23.41 -13.60 -16.25
C GLY A 223 -22.28 -13.79 -15.24
N THR A 224 -21.17 -14.42 -15.62
CA THR A 224 -19.96 -14.46 -14.77
C THR A 224 -19.37 -13.05 -14.53
N GLN A 225 -19.64 -12.09 -15.42
CA GLN A 225 -19.19 -10.71 -15.25
C GLN A 225 -19.91 -9.96 -14.11
N VAL A 226 -21.01 -10.48 -13.55
CA VAL A 226 -21.65 -9.90 -12.35
C VAL A 226 -21.09 -10.46 -11.04
N LEU A 227 -20.13 -11.38 -11.12
CA LEU A 227 -19.41 -11.97 -9.99
C LEU A 227 -18.12 -11.19 -9.73
N LYS A 228 -17.95 -10.68 -8.52
CA LYS A 228 -16.84 -9.80 -8.13
C LYS A 228 -15.95 -10.50 -7.11
N PHE A 229 -14.65 -10.48 -7.36
CA PHE A 229 -13.66 -11.14 -6.52
C PHE A 229 -12.58 -10.17 -6.10
N ARG A 230 -12.20 -10.20 -4.82
CA ARG A 230 -11.18 -9.29 -4.29
C ARG A 230 -10.35 -9.90 -3.17
N GLY A 231 -9.04 -9.96 -3.37
CA GLY A 231 -8.12 -10.01 -2.24
C GLY A 231 -7.92 -8.63 -1.64
N GLY A 232 -7.67 -8.54 -0.32
CA GLY A 232 -7.14 -7.32 0.31
C GLY A 232 -5.84 -6.82 -0.34
N MET A 233 -5.11 -5.89 0.30
CA MET A 233 -3.90 -5.34 -0.33
C MET A 233 -2.96 -6.48 -0.79
N PRO A 234 -2.62 -6.54 -2.09
CA PRO A 234 -2.09 -7.81 -2.60
C PRO A 234 -0.69 -8.19 -2.10
N PRO A 235 0.23 -7.23 -1.84
CA PRO A 235 1.48 -7.48 -1.12
C PRO A 235 1.38 -7.96 0.32
N LEU A 236 0.22 -8.38 0.84
CA LEU A 236 0.10 -9.00 2.16
C LEU A 236 0.15 -10.53 2.14
N GLY A 237 0.23 -11.11 0.94
CA GLY A 237 0.34 -12.55 0.71
C GLY A 237 0.12 -12.84 -0.76
N MET A 238 1.21 -13.10 -1.48
CA MET A 238 1.23 -13.31 -2.93
C MET A 238 0.33 -14.44 -3.40
N THR A 239 0.18 -15.50 -2.64
CA THR A 239 -0.62 -16.66 -3.08
C THR A 239 -2.00 -16.66 -2.44
N ARG A 240 -2.08 -16.40 -1.13
CA ARG A 240 -3.33 -16.45 -0.37
C ARG A 240 -4.30 -15.33 -0.76
N VAL A 241 -3.82 -14.10 -0.90
CA VAL A 241 -4.66 -12.94 -1.20
C VAL A 241 -5.02 -12.91 -2.69
N PHE A 242 -4.07 -13.30 -3.56
CA PHE A 242 -4.33 -13.35 -4.99
C PHE A 242 -5.13 -14.57 -5.45
N ALA A 243 -5.37 -15.56 -4.59
CA ALA A 243 -6.24 -16.70 -4.88
C ALA A 243 -7.63 -16.26 -5.38
N GLN A 244 -8.13 -15.11 -4.91
CA GLN A 244 -9.39 -14.52 -5.37
C GLN A 244 -9.40 -14.15 -6.86
N TYR A 245 -8.28 -13.64 -7.40
CA TYR A 245 -8.17 -13.33 -8.83
C TYR A 245 -8.00 -14.60 -9.68
N ARG A 246 -7.32 -15.61 -9.13
CA ARG A 246 -7.24 -16.95 -9.75
C ARG A 246 -8.62 -17.61 -9.80
N LEU A 247 -9.42 -17.50 -8.74
CA LEU A 247 -10.82 -17.92 -8.69
C LEU A 247 -11.67 -17.15 -9.71
N ALA A 248 -11.50 -15.82 -9.81
CA ALA A 248 -12.16 -15.03 -10.85
C ALA A 248 -11.83 -15.53 -12.26
N ASN A 249 -10.57 -15.93 -12.52
CA ASN A 249 -10.16 -16.51 -13.80
C ASN A 249 -10.90 -17.83 -14.09
N ALA A 250 -11.04 -18.68 -13.08
CA ALA A 250 -11.72 -19.98 -13.19
C ALA A 250 -13.22 -19.88 -13.52
N MET A 251 -13.85 -18.72 -13.29
CA MET A 251 -15.25 -18.51 -13.71
C MET A 251 -15.42 -18.57 -15.23
N ALA A 252 -14.35 -18.51 -16.03
CA ALA A 252 -14.45 -18.71 -17.47
C ALA A 252 -15.00 -20.09 -17.85
N LEU A 253 -14.70 -21.13 -17.05
CA LEU A 253 -15.27 -22.47 -17.23
C LEU A 253 -16.80 -22.46 -17.01
N LEU A 254 -17.27 -21.70 -16.02
CA LEU A 254 -18.69 -21.55 -15.73
C LEU A 254 -19.42 -20.81 -16.86
N ASP A 255 -18.78 -19.77 -17.40
CA ASP A 255 -19.31 -19.02 -18.53
C ASP A 255 -19.44 -19.89 -19.79
N ASP A 256 -18.40 -20.65 -20.12
CA ASP A 256 -18.43 -21.63 -21.22
C ASP A 256 -19.52 -22.69 -20.99
N ARG A 257 -19.65 -23.19 -19.76
CA ARG A 257 -20.70 -24.15 -19.41
C ARG A 257 -22.12 -23.60 -19.62
N ILE A 258 -22.34 -22.31 -19.34
CA ILE A 258 -23.65 -21.66 -19.45
C ILE A 258 -23.94 -21.21 -20.88
N ARG A 259 -22.97 -20.62 -21.58
CA ARG A 259 -23.16 -19.98 -22.90
C ARG A 259 -22.66 -20.81 -24.08
N GLY A 260 -21.78 -21.79 -23.87
CA GLY A 260 -21.10 -22.53 -24.93
C GLY A 260 -20.18 -21.65 -25.78
N SER A 261 -19.56 -20.64 -25.16
CA SER A 261 -18.71 -19.65 -25.84
C SER A 261 -17.35 -20.18 -26.28
N GLY A 262 -16.90 -21.30 -25.71
CA GLY A 262 -15.58 -21.85 -25.95
C GLY A 262 -14.46 -21.05 -25.27
N PRO A 263 -13.23 -21.60 -25.23
CA PRO A 263 -12.10 -20.97 -24.57
C PRO A 263 -11.73 -19.59 -25.13
N ASP A 264 -12.15 -19.27 -26.35
CA ASP A 264 -11.79 -18.01 -26.98
C ASP A 264 -12.64 -16.82 -26.55
N ASP A 265 -13.94 -17.05 -26.37
CA ASP A 265 -14.94 -16.03 -26.06
C ASP A 265 -15.52 -16.13 -24.64
N ALA A 266 -15.06 -17.11 -23.86
CA ALA A 266 -15.38 -17.22 -22.44
C ALA A 266 -14.90 -15.99 -21.66
N LEU A 267 -15.66 -15.61 -20.63
CA LEU A 267 -15.37 -14.48 -19.77
C LEU A 267 -15.40 -14.92 -18.30
N GLY A 268 -14.36 -14.56 -17.54
CA GLY A 268 -14.25 -14.86 -16.12
C GLY A 268 -15.12 -13.97 -15.23
N GLY A 269 -14.76 -13.84 -13.96
CA GLY A 269 -15.30 -12.82 -13.05
C GLY A 269 -14.66 -11.46 -13.26
N ARG A 270 -15.09 -10.47 -12.47
CA ARG A 270 -14.39 -9.18 -12.35
C ARG A 270 -13.48 -9.20 -11.12
N GLY A 271 -12.22 -8.81 -11.33
CA GLY A 271 -11.25 -8.65 -10.25
C GLY A 271 -11.25 -7.23 -9.74
N TRP A 272 -11.64 -7.02 -8.50
CA TRP A 272 -11.71 -5.69 -7.92
C TRP A 272 -10.35 -5.16 -7.48
N ASP A 273 -10.13 -3.87 -7.71
CA ASP A 273 -8.88 -3.19 -7.37
C ASP A 273 -8.74 -2.89 -5.86
N ASN A 274 -7.58 -2.36 -5.50
CA ASN A 274 -7.19 -2.13 -4.12
C ASN A 274 -6.58 -0.74 -3.96
N TYR A 275 -5.49 -0.49 -4.68
CA TYR A 275 -4.60 0.64 -4.45
C TYR A 275 -5.25 1.98 -4.80
N SER A 276 -6.00 2.04 -5.91
CA SER A 276 -6.75 3.25 -6.24
C SER A 276 -7.94 3.40 -5.29
N TRP A 277 -8.67 2.32 -5.02
CA TRP A 277 -9.83 2.33 -4.13
C TRP A 277 -9.50 2.79 -2.72
N HIS A 278 -8.36 2.38 -2.15
CA HIS A 278 -7.91 2.86 -0.85
C HIS A 278 -7.50 4.34 -0.85
N THR A 279 -7.42 4.96 -2.03
CA THR A 279 -6.88 6.31 -2.22
C THR A 279 -5.40 6.38 -1.81
N ASP A 280 -4.72 5.23 -1.96
CA ASP A 280 -3.30 5.04 -1.67
C ASP A 280 -2.44 5.28 -2.92
N LEU A 281 -2.98 4.99 -4.11
CA LEU A 281 -2.40 5.38 -5.39
C LEU A 281 -2.25 6.91 -5.43
N PRO A 282 -1.04 7.45 -5.65
CA PRO A 282 -0.83 8.86 -5.90
C PRO A 282 -1.00 9.15 -7.40
N PRO A 283 -2.17 9.66 -7.85
CA PRO A 283 -2.52 9.70 -9.26
C PRO A 283 -1.60 10.60 -10.10
N GLY A 284 -0.90 11.57 -9.50
CA GLY A 284 0.03 12.40 -10.26
C GLY A 284 1.38 11.71 -10.51
N HIS A 285 1.72 10.62 -9.81
CA HIS A 285 2.92 9.83 -10.13
C HIS A 285 2.84 9.20 -11.53
N PRO A 286 1.77 8.45 -11.89
CA PRO A 286 1.59 7.97 -13.27
C PRO A 286 1.56 9.10 -14.30
N MET A 287 0.95 10.24 -13.97
CA MET A 287 0.85 11.37 -14.90
C MET A 287 2.22 11.98 -15.25
N VAL A 288 3.15 12.05 -14.29
CA VAL A 288 4.48 12.62 -14.50
C VAL A 288 5.49 11.57 -14.99
N THR A 289 5.43 10.36 -14.43
CA THR A 289 6.51 9.36 -14.59
C THR A 289 6.13 8.17 -15.48
N GLY A 290 4.83 7.97 -15.74
CA GLY A 290 4.32 6.74 -16.37
C GLY A 290 4.41 5.49 -15.48
N GLN A 291 4.86 5.61 -14.22
CA GLN A 291 4.93 4.51 -13.25
C GLN A 291 3.74 4.57 -12.30
N GLN A 292 3.26 3.40 -11.84
CA GLN A 292 2.15 3.32 -10.87
C GLN A 292 2.43 4.20 -9.65
N THR A 293 3.60 4.06 -9.05
CA THR A 293 4.12 4.88 -7.96
C THR A 293 5.64 4.75 -7.96
N VAL A 294 6.31 5.79 -7.50
CA VAL A 294 7.75 5.81 -7.27
C VAL A 294 8.02 6.19 -5.83
N ASP A 295 9.01 5.55 -5.22
CA ASP A 295 9.44 5.77 -3.86
C ASP A 295 10.92 5.36 -3.69
N PHE A 296 11.38 5.37 -2.45
CA PHE A 296 12.71 4.96 -2.04
C PHE A 296 12.60 4.21 -0.70
N ASP A 297 13.62 3.47 -0.29
CA ASP A 297 13.59 2.89 1.04
C ASP A 297 13.83 3.98 2.09
N LEU A 298 13.08 3.94 3.20
CA LEU A 298 13.09 5.02 4.18
C LEU A 298 14.45 5.21 4.87
N CYS A 299 15.34 4.20 4.83
CA CYS A 299 16.72 4.32 5.26
C CYS A 299 17.55 5.30 4.42
N ASN A 300 17.13 5.62 3.19
CA ASN A 300 17.84 6.57 2.33
C ASN A 300 17.92 7.98 2.91
N VAL A 301 17.10 8.29 3.92
CA VAL A 301 17.18 9.54 4.69
C VAL A 301 18.57 9.79 5.29
N GLU A 302 19.36 8.75 5.52
CA GLU A 302 20.75 8.88 5.97
C GLU A 302 21.68 9.54 4.94
N HIS A 303 21.33 9.49 3.66
CA HIS A 303 22.10 10.11 2.58
C HIS A 303 21.63 11.54 2.26
N ALA A 304 20.49 11.95 2.81
CA ALA A 304 19.90 13.25 2.57
C ALA A 304 20.58 14.36 3.38
N GLY A 305 20.70 15.55 2.77
CA GLY A 305 20.99 16.78 3.51
C GLY A 305 19.71 17.42 4.07
N LEU A 306 18.58 17.21 3.38
CA LEU A 306 17.27 17.72 3.73
C LEU A 306 16.20 16.64 3.50
N ALA A 307 15.32 16.42 4.47
CA ALA A 307 14.14 15.57 4.31
C ALA A 307 12.87 16.38 4.58
N LEU A 308 12.01 16.46 3.57
CA LEU A 308 10.70 17.11 3.65
C LEU A 308 9.64 16.06 3.89
N ILE A 309 9.18 15.97 5.13
CA ILE A 309 8.14 15.03 5.52
C ILE A 309 6.79 15.72 5.35
N TRP A 310 6.11 15.38 4.25
CA TRP A 310 4.95 16.10 3.78
C TRP A 310 3.67 15.27 3.96
N GLY A 311 2.95 15.57 5.04
CA GLY A 311 1.71 14.89 5.43
C GLY A 311 1.88 13.39 5.66
N MET A 312 3.07 12.99 6.11
CA MET A 312 3.35 11.64 6.60
C MET A 312 3.66 11.72 8.09
N ASN A 313 2.83 11.08 8.92
CA ASN A 313 3.13 10.94 10.34
C ASN A 313 4.07 9.73 10.58
N TRP A 314 5.30 9.81 10.04
CA TRP A 314 6.32 8.75 10.04
C TRP A 314 6.41 8.01 11.38
N ILE A 315 6.51 8.75 12.51
CA ILE A 315 6.64 8.16 13.85
C ILE A 315 5.53 7.17 14.18
N THR A 316 4.29 7.44 13.76
CA THR A 316 3.11 6.61 14.11
C THR A 316 2.74 5.61 13.03
N THR A 317 2.98 5.94 11.76
CA THR A 317 2.53 5.13 10.63
C THR A 317 3.61 4.20 10.10
N LYS A 318 4.90 4.51 10.32
CA LYS A 318 6.08 3.72 9.88
C LYS A 318 7.00 3.36 11.06
N MET A 319 6.41 2.96 12.21
CA MET A 319 7.10 2.89 13.51
C MET A 319 8.44 2.13 13.52
N PRO A 320 8.57 0.94 12.91
CA PRO A 320 9.83 0.20 12.88
C PRO A 320 10.92 0.88 12.07
N ASP A 321 10.56 1.77 11.14
CA ASP A 321 11.45 2.52 10.26
C ASP A 321 11.72 3.95 10.77
N SER A 322 11.03 4.38 11.83
CA SER A 322 11.12 5.74 12.39
C SER A 322 12.50 6.10 12.93
N HIS A 323 13.27 5.10 13.35
CA HIS A 323 14.60 5.33 13.90
C HIS A 323 15.56 5.91 12.85
N TRP A 324 15.42 5.52 11.57
CA TRP A 324 16.23 6.04 10.46
C TRP A 324 16.16 7.57 10.38
N MET A 325 14.94 8.12 10.46
CA MET A 325 14.72 9.57 10.44
C MET A 325 15.38 10.25 11.64
N THR A 326 15.18 9.73 12.86
CA THR A 326 15.75 10.34 14.06
C THR A 326 17.27 10.23 14.11
N GLU A 327 17.84 9.12 13.65
CA GLU A 327 19.28 8.89 13.61
C GLU A 327 19.95 9.74 12.52
N ALA A 328 19.34 9.86 11.34
CA ALA A 328 19.81 10.75 10.28
C ALA A 328 19.82 12.22 10.74
N ARG A 329 18.80 12.64 11.49
CA ARG A 329 18.78 13.97 12.12
C ARG A 329 19.98 14.20 13.04
N MET A 330 20.29 13.22 13.89
CA MET A 330 21.47 13.30 14.77
C MET A 330 22.80 13.32 13.99
N LYS A 331 22.82 12.81 12.76
CA LYS A 331 23.96 12.84 11.84
C LYS A 331 24.02 14.08 10.94
N GLY A 332 23.07 15.01 11.07
CA GLY A 332 23.08 16.30 10.39
C GLY A 332 22.09 16.44 9.23
N THR A 333 21.24 15.44 8.94
CA THR A 333 20.12 15.61 8.01
C THR A 333 19.08 16.55 8.62
N ARG A 334 18.76 17.65 7.94
CA ARG A 334 17.72 18.57 8.42
C ARG A 334 16.33 18.00 8.13
N ILE A 335 15.46 17.96 9.13
CA ILE A 335 14.09 17.43 9.01
C ILE A 335 13.08 18.58 9.05
N VAL A 336 12.30 18.73 7.97
CA VAL A 336 11.19 19.69 7.89
C VAL A 336 9.89 18.92 7.78
N VAL A 337 8.95 19.17 8.69
CA VAL A 337 7.61 18.56 8.65
C VAL A 337 6.61 19.57 8.11
N ILE A 338 5.87 19.18 7.08
CA ILE A 338 4.76 19.95 6.49
C ILE A 338 3.48 19.15 6.73
N ALA A 339 2.59 19.65 7.58
CA ALA A 339 1.37 18.93 7.99
C ALA A 339 0.23 19.90 8.32
N ALA A 340 -1.00 19.40 8.43
CA ALA A 340 -2.14 20.23 8.86
C ALA A 340 -2.18 20.45 10.38
N GLU A 341 -1.41 19.64 11.11
CA GLU A 341 -1.41 19.55 12.55
C GLU A 341 -0.01 19.31 13.12
N TYR A 342 0.17 19.59 14.41
CA TYR A 342 1.40 19.22 15.11
C TYR A 342 1.40 17.73 15.46
N SER A 343 1.87 16.91 14.53
CA SER A 343 1.92 15.45 14.64
C SER A 343 3.03 14.95 15.57
N ALA A 344 3.01 13.65 15.93
CA ALA A 344 4.12 13.03 16.67
C ALA A 344 5.46 13.14 15.91
N THR A 345 5.42 13.16 14.58
CA THR A 345 6.61 13.36 13.74
C THR A 345 7.13 14.78 13.85
N SER A 346 6.25 15.78 14.00
CA SER A 346 6.62 17.18 14.22
C SER A 346 7.48 17.37 15.47
N SER A 347 7.30 16.55 16.52
CA SER A 347 8.14 16.58 17.73
C SER A 347 9.61 16.19 17.51
N LYS A 348 9.94 15.64 16.33
CA LYS A 348 11.28 15.20 15.94
C LYS A 348 11.86 16.01 14.78
N ALA A 349 11.19 17.08 14.37
CA ALA A 349 11.61 17.94 13.27
C ALA A 349 12.49 19.11 13.75
N ASP A 350 13.29 19.67 12.83
CA ASP A 350 14.01 20.93 13.03
C ASP A 350 13.13 22.14 12.70
N GLU A 351 12.23 22.00 11.72
CA GLU A 351 11.23 22.99 11.37
C GLU A 351 9.87 22.31 11.15
N VAL A 352 8.80 23.01 11.51
CA VAL A 352 7.42 22.55 11.29
C VAL A 352 6.65 23.67 10.59
N ILE A 353 6.08 23.35 9.43
CA ILE A 353 5.21 24.25 8.66
C ILE A 353 3.80 23.69 8.72
N ILE A 354 2.94 24.36 9.47
CA ILE A 354 1.52 24.03 9.54
C ILE A 354 0.80 24.65 8.37
N VAL A 355 0.04 23.85 7.63
CA VAL A 355 -0.67 24.26 6.42
C VAL A 355 -2.16 23.98 6.50
N ARG A 356 -2.97 24.78 5.79
CA ARG A 356 -4.39 24.52 5.61
C ARG A 356 -4.59 23.17 4.89
N PRO A 357 -5.46 22.27 5.38
CA PRO A 357 -5.78 21.01 4.71
C PRO A 357 -6.18 21.20 3.24
N GLY A 358 -5.68 20.33 2.34
CA GLY A 358 -6.03 20.35 0.91
C GLY A 358 -5.35 21.42 0.06
N THR A 359 -4.47 22.26 0.64
CA THR A 359 -3.85 23.40 -0.07
C THR A 359 -2.37 23.22 -0.43
N THR A 360 -1.79 22.05 -0.14
CA THR A 360 -0.37 21.76 -0.33
C THR A 360 0.14 21.87 -1.78
N PRO A 361 -0.65 21.67 -2.86
CA PRO A 361 -0.20 22.02 -4.21
C PRO A 361 0.24 23.48 -4.33
N ALA A 362 -0.49 24.42 -3.71
CA ALA A 362 -0.14 25.84 -3.75
C ALA A 362 1.17 26.14 -3.03
N LEU A 363 1.48 25.41 -1.94
CA LEU A 363 2.78 25.52 -1.25
C LEU A 363 3.93 25.10 -2.17
N ALA A 364 3.80 23.95 -2.85
CA ALA A 364 4.80 23.49 -3.81
C ALA A 364 4.98 24.46 -4.98
N LEU A 365 3.89 25.03 -5.50
CA LEU A 365 3.95 26.05 -6.56
C LEU A 365 4.61 27.35 -6.07
N GLY A 366 4.37 27.78 -4.83
CA GLY A 366 5.07 28.92 -4.23
C GLY A 366 6.57 28.70 -4.08
N ILE A 367 6.98 27.47 -3.75
CA ILE A 367 8.40 27.08 -3.74
C ILE A 367 8.98 27.14 -5.16
N ALA A 368 8.27 26.59 -6.17
CA ALA A 368 8.69 26.63 -7.56
C ALA A 368 8.83 28.07 -8.09
N GLN A 369 7.91 28.97 -7.70
CA GLN A 369 7.95 30.38 -8.05
C GLN A 369 9.24 31.04 -7.56
N VAL A 370 9.63 30.80 -6.31
CA VAL A 370 10.90 31.32 -5.75
C VAL A 370 12.10 30.72 -6.48
N LEU A 371 12.11 29.40 -6.73
CA LEU A 371 13.22 28.74 -7.43
C LEU A 371 13.43 29.29 -8.84
N ILE A 372 12.35 29.53 -9.60
CA ILE A 372 12.42 30.08 -10.95
C ILE A 372 12.76 31.58 -10.93
N GLY A 373 12.07 32.35 -10.09
CA GLY A 373 12.23 33.80 -9.98
C GLY A 373 13.62 34.22 -9.52
N GLU A 374 14.21 33.51 -8.54
CA GLU A 374 15.57 33.74 -8.06
C GLU A 374 16.64 32.99 -8.89
N LYS A 375 16.25 32.28 -9.95
CA LYS A 375 17.13 31.47 -10.82
C LYS A 375 17.97 30.44 -10.04
N LEU A 376 17.35 29.79 -9.06
CA LEU A 376 17.95 28.75 -8.21
C LEU A 376 17.77 27.33 -8.76
N TYR A 377 17.19 27.17 -9.96
CA TYR A 377 16.99 25.87 -10.58
C TYR A 377 18.24 25.38 -11.34
N ASP A 378 18.41 24.07 -11.44
CA ASP A 378 19.44 23.45 -12.29
C ASP A 378 18.97 23.50 -13.76
N ARG A 379 19.45 24.51 -14.48
CA ARG A 379 19.10 24.72 -15.89
C ARG A 379 19.42 23.50 -16.76
N ARG A 380 20.58 22.87 -16.61
CA ARG A 380 20.98 21.73 -17.46
C ARG A 380 20.06 20.54 -17.23
N TYR A 381 19.68 20.29 -15.98
CA TYR A 381 18.75 19.22 -15.65
C TYR A 381 17.37 19.47 -16.22
N VAL A 382 16.84 20.69 -16.05
CA VAL A 382 15.55 21.13 -16.62
C VAL A 382 15.53 20.94 -18.14
N GLU A 383 16.58 21.35 -18.82
CA GLU A 383 16.71 21.22 -20.28
C GLU A 383 16.72 19.76 -20.75
N ALA A 384 17.39 18.87 -20.02
CA ALA A 384 17.63 17.50 -20.49
C ALA A 384 16.66 16.43 -19.96
N ASN A 385 15.92 16.70 -18.87
CA ASN A 385 15.16 15.66 -18.14
C ASN A 385 13.67 16.00 -17.95
N THR A 386 13.20 17.10 -18.53
CA THR A 386 11.81 17.54 -18.37
C THR A 386 11.20 17.93 -19.71
N ASP A 387 9.89 18.07 -19.72
CA ASP A 387 9.12 18.64 -20.84
C ASP A 387 9.06 20.17 -20.82
N LEU A 388 9.65 20.82 -19.81
CA LEU A 388 9.71 22.27 -19.67
C LEU A 388 10.29 23.01 -20.91
N PRO A 389 11.23 22.45 -21.69
CA PRO A 389 11.74 23.10 -22.90
C PRO A 389 10.84 22.98 -24.14
N LEU A 390 9.81 22.12 -24.11
CA LEU A 390 8.96 21.87 -25.27
C LEU A 390 8.10 23.10 -25.60
N LEU A 391 7.83 23.32 -26.88
CA LEU A 391 7.01 24.42 -27.36
C LEU A 391 5.50 24.11 -27.25
N VAL A 392 4.76 25.09 -26.75
CA VAL A 392 3.30 25.16 -26.69
C VAL A 392 2.84 26.20 -27.69
N ARG A 393 1.85 25.82 -28.51
CA ARG A 393 1.15 26.71 -29.43
C ARG A 393 0.25 27.68 -28.67
N MET A 394 0.42 28.98 -28.89
CA MET A 394 -0.36 29.99 -28.16
C MET A 394 -1.79 30.14 -28.66
N ASP A 395 -2.10 29.64 -29.86
CA ASP A 395 -3.43 29.64 -30.45
C ASP A 395 -4.30 28.45 -30.01
N THR A 396 -3.71 27.28 -29.76
CA THR A 396 -4.45 26.06 -29.36
C THR A 396 -4.21 25.64 -27.91
N GLY A 397 -3.12 26.07 -27.29
CA GLY A 397 -2.67 25.57 -25.98
C GLY A 397 -2.07 24.16 -26.00
N GLU A 398 -1.92 23.56 -27.18
CA GLU A 398 -1.33 22.21 -27.33
C GLU A 398 0.19 22.25 -27.49
N LEU A 399 0.86 21.14 -27.17
CA LEU A 399 2.27 20.97 -27.49
C LEU A 399 2.47 20.88 -29.00
N LEU A 400 3.40 21.68 -29.52
CA LEU A 400 3.77 21.70 -30.94
C LEU A 400 4.39 20.36 -31.35
N ARG A 401 3.87 19.74 -32.41
CA ARG A 401 4.35 18.46 -32.91
C ARG A 401 5.30 18.62 -34.08
N ALA A 402 6.27 17.72 -34.19
CA ALA A 402 7.26 17.74 -35.26
C ALA A 402 6.58 17.64 -36.64
N ARG A 403 5.52 16.84 -36.78
CA ARG A 403 4.72 16.75 -38.02
C ARG A 403 4.08 18.06 -38.47
N ASP A 404 3.83 18.99 -37.56
CA ASP A 404 3.19 20.26 -37.89
C ASP A 404 4.20 21.27 -38.45
N VAL A 405 5.50 21.06 -38.21
CA VAL A 405 6.60 21.98 -38.56
C VAL A 405 7.43 21.44 -39.72
N PHE A 406 7.77 20.15 -39.70
CA PHE A 406 8.65 19.54 -40.68
C PHE A 406 7.82 18.77 -41.71
N ALA A 407 7.82 19.23 -42.96
CA ALA A 407 7.09 18.57 -44.04
C ALA A 407 7.57 17.11 -44.21
N ASN A 408 6.62 16.18 -44.38
CA ASN A 408 6.88 14.73 -44.50
C ASN A 408 7.66 14.13 -43.30
N TYR A 409 7.51 14.70 -42.10
CA TYR A 409 8.16 14.18 -40.90
C TYR A 409 7.74 12.74 -40.60
N THR A 410 8.72 11.85 -40.61
CA THR A 410 8.57 10.46 -40.15
C THR A 410 9.28 10.32 -38.81
N PRO A 411 8.55 9.99 -37.72
CA PRO A 411 9.17 9.83 -36.41
C PRO A 411 10.23 8.71 -36.44
N PRO A 412 11.46 8.95 -35.97
CA PRO A 412 12.48 7.91 -35.94
C PRO A 412 12.12 6.80 -34.95
N PRO A 413 12.72 5.60 -35.12
CA PRO A 413 12.56 4.50 -34.17
C PRO A 413 12.97 4.92 -32.75
N LEU A 414 12.21 4.43 -31.76
CA LEU A 414 12.58 4.55 -30.35
C LEU A 414 13.48 3.38 -29.96
N THR A 415 14.56 3.70 -29.25
CA THR A 415 15.72 2.86 -28.93
C THR A 415 16.18 3.03 -27.48
N ASN A 416 15.50 3.87 -26.69
CA ASN A 416 15.85 4.08 -25.28
C ASN A 416 15.15 3.08 -24.37
N ASN A 417 13.87 3.34 -24.06
CA ASN A 417 13.14 2.57 -23.06
C ASN A 417 11.73 2.16 -23.53
N ILE A 418 11.39 2.35 -24.81
CA ILE A 418 10.05 2.06 -25.33
C ILE A 418 10.17 1.03 -26.45
N LYS A 419 9.40 -0.05 -26.34
CA LYS A 419 9.27 -1.07 -27.40
C LYS A 419 8.02 -0.77 -28.22
N VAL A 420 8.22 -0.51 -29.51
CA VAL A 420 7.12 -0.43 -30.49
C VAL A 420 6.89 -1.82 -31.08
N LEU A 421 5.67 -2.33 -30.95
CA LEU A 421 5.25 -3.62 -31.50
C LEU A 421 5.04 -3.52 -33.00
N GLN A 422 5.58 -4.48 -33.73
CA GLN A 422 5.27 -4.70 -35.13
C GLN A 422 3.83 -5.21 -35.31
N PRO A 423 3.19 -4.99 -36.47
CA PRO A 423 1.87 -5.57 -36.75
C PRO A 423 1.85 -7.08 -36.52
N GLY A 424 0.95 -7.56 -35.65
CA GLY A 424 0.83 -8.97 -35.28
C GLY A 424 1.84 -9.47 -34.22
N GLU A 425 2.78 -8.63 -33.76
CA GLU A 425 3.70 -8.96 -32.67
C GLU A 425 2.97 -8.91 -31.33
N ALA A 426 2.98 -10.02 -30.59
CA ALA A 426 2.50 -10.04 -29.22
C ALA A 426 3.55 -9.44 -28.26
N PRO A 427 3.14 -8.65 -27.24
CA PRO A 427 4.08 -8.16 -26.25
C PRO A 427 4.71 -9.33 -25.48
N LEU A 428 5.98 -9.20 -25.13
CA LEU A 428 6.61 -10.11 -24.19
C LEU A 428 5.83 -10.11 -22.86
N PRO A 429 5.86 -11.21 -22.08
CA PRO A 429 5.35 -11.20 -20.72
C PRO A 429 5.90 -10.01 -19.92
N ILE A 430 5.08 -9.38 -19.08
CA ILE A 430 5.42 -8.12 -18.37
C ILE A 430 6.80 -8.17 -17.71
N HIS A 431 7.17 -9.29 -17.08
CA HIS A 431 8.46 -9.46 -16.40
C HIS A 431 9.68 -9.53 -17.34
N LYS A 432 9.48 -9.66 -18.65
CA LYS A 432 10.52 -9.62 -19.70
C LYS A 432 10.51 -8.29 -20.47
N GLN A 433 9.59 -7.38 -20.18
CA GLN A 433 9.55 -6.07 -20.80
C GLN A 433 10.59 -5.16 -20.15
N PHE A 434 11.41 -4.49 -20.97
CA PHE A 434 12.45 -3.56 -20.49
C PHE A 434 11.90 -2.13 -20.24
N GLY A 435 10.70 -1.83 -20.72
CA GLY A 435 10.01 -0.56 -20.52
C GLY A 435 8.63 -0.55 -21.18
N PRO A 436 7.98 0.61 -21.35
CA PRO A 436 6.64 0.67 -21.95
C PRO A 436 6.58 0.04 -23.34
N VAL A 437 5.52 -0.72 -23.58
CA VAL A 437 5.24 -1.35 -24.87
C VAL A 437 4.05 -0.65 -25.52
N ILE A 438 4.22 -0.19 -26.76
CA ILE A 438 3.19 0.54 -27.53
C ILE A 438 3.03 -0.05 -28.94
N THR A 439 1.90 0.20 -29.57
CA THR A 439 1.68 -0.16 -30.98
C THR A 439 2.30 0.87 -31.94
N GLU A 440 2.51 0.50 -33.20
CA GLU A 440 2.89 1.46 -34.24
C GLU A 440 1.89 2.61 -34.38
N GLU A 441 0.60 2.32 -34.27
CA GLU A 441 -0.47 3.32 -34.31
C GLU A 441 -0.27 4.36 -33.19
N GLN A 442 -0.06 3.89 -31.95
CA GLN A 442 0.23 4.76 -30.82
C GLN A 442 1.52 5.57 -31.05
N ARG A 443 2.58 4.96 -31.59
CA ARG A 443 3.82 5.70 -31.91
C ARG A 443 3.59 6.82 -32.93
N ARG A 444 2.79 6.56 -33.97
CA ARG A 444 2.45 7.55 -35.01
C ARG A 444 1.56 8.65 -34.46
N GLU A 445 0.57 8.29 -33.65
CA GLU A 445 -0.33 9.23 -32.96
C GLU A 445 0.44 10.15 -32.02
N TRP A 446 1.31 9.59 -31.19
CA TRP A 446 2.12 10.34 -30.22
C TRP A 446 3.03 11.36 -30.91
N ASN A 447 3.54 11.04 -32.10
CA ASN A 447 4.52 11.84 -32.85
C ASN A 447 5.73 12.27 -31.98
N ASP A 448 6.49 13.25 -32.43
CA ASP A 448 7.58 13.87 -31.65
C ASP A 448 7.27 15.33 -31.36
N PHE A 449 8.02 15.91 -30.44
CA PHE A 449 7.81 17.28 -29.98
C PHE A 449 8.83 18.22 -30.61
N VAL A 450 8.69 19.52 -30.32
CA VAL A 450 9.58 20.55 -30.86
C VAL A 450 10.12 21.41 -29.72
N ILE A 451 11.42 21.70 -29.77
CA ILE A 451 12.09 22.74 -28.97
C ILE A 451 12.53 23.88 -29.88
N TRP A 452 12.77 25.06 -29.32
CA TRP A 452 13.51 26.11 -30.02
C TRP A 452 14.99 26.05 -29.64
N ASP A 453 15.88 25.79 -30.59
CA ASP A 453 17.32 25.73 -30.34
C ASP A 453 17.96 27.08 -30.60
N ASP A 454 18.41 27.76 -29.54
CA ASP A 454 19.09 29.06 -29.63
C ASP A 454 20.50 28.97 -30.23
N LEU A 455 21.10 27.78 -30.40
CA LEU A 455 22.35 27.63 -31.14
C LEU A 455 22.11 27.57 -32.66
N ARG A 456 21.03 26.88 -33.07
CA ARG A 456 20.67 26.71 -34.48
C ARG A 456 19.74 27.80 -35.00
N GLY A 457 19.14 28.58 -34.10
CA GLY A 457 18.25 29.70 -34.45
C GLY A 457 16.88 29.27 -34.97
N GLY A 458 16.37 28.10 -34.58
CA GLY A 458 15.12 27.59 -35.13
C GLY A 458 14.51 26.38 -34.40
N PRO A 459 13.31 25.94 -34.83
CA PRO A 459 12.65 24.76 -34.28
C PRO A 459 13.48 23.50 -34.55
N THR A 460 13.61 22.64 -33.56
CA THR A 460 14.34 21.37 -33.65
C THR A 460 13.44 20.25 -33.09
N PRO A 461 13.28 19.12 -33.81
CA PRO A 461 12.47 18.01 -33.32
C PRO A 461 13.16 17.33 -32.13
N LEU A 462 12.37 16.92 -31.15
CA LEU A 462 12.83 16.20 -29.96
C LEU A 462 11.97 14.95 -29.73
N THR A 463 12.62 13.80 -29.66
CA THR A 463 11.99 12.50 -29.43
C THR A 463 11.96 12.16 -27.94
N ARG A 464 11.08 11.23 -27.55
CA ARG A 464 11.02 10.72 -26.16
C ARG A 464 12.28 9.98 -25.70
N ASP A 465 13.14 9.59 -26.64
CA ASP A 465 14.42 8.94 -26.37
C ASP A 465 15.51 9.92 -25.93
N GLN A 466 15.38 11.18 -26.32
CA GLN A 466 16.42 12.20 -26.17
C GLN A 466 16.27 12.87 -24.80
N VAL A 467 16.56 12.11 -23.75
CA VAL A 467 16.58 12.57 -22.36
C VAL A 467 17.96 12.34 -21.74
N ALA A 468 18.28 13.07 -20.67
CA ALA A 468 19.55 12.99 -19.94
C ALA A 468 20.77 13.06 -20.88
N ASP A 469 21.70 12.10 -20.80
CA ASP A 469 22.91 12.07 -21.61
C ASP A 469 22.63 12.01 -23.13
N ARG A 470 21.52 11.38 -23.55
CA ARG A 470 21.13 11.34 -24.97
C ARG A 470 20.71 12.73 -25.46
N PHE A 471 20.08 13.55 -24.61
CA PHE A 471 19.79 14.95 -24.89
C PHE A 471 21.09 15.77 -25.02
N THR A 472 22.00 15.63 -24.06
CA THR A 472 23.27 16.38 -24.06
C THR A 472 24.10 16.14 -25.33
N ARG A 473 24.09 14.90 -25.85
CA ARG A 473 24.79 14.55 -27.10
C ARG A 473 24.22 15.22 -28.36
N LEU A 474 23.01 15.79 -28.31
CA LEU A 474 22.45 16.51 -29.46
C LEU A 474 23.16 17.84 -29.72
N GLY A 475 23.87 18.38 -28.73
CA GLY A 475 24.57 19.67 -28.85
C GLY A 475 23.62 20.85 -29.08
N VAL A 476 22.40 20.79 -28.55
CA VAL A 476 21.37 21.83 -28.65
C VAL A 476 21.37 22.74 -27.43
N ARG A 477 20.88 23.97 -27.58
CA ARG A 477 20.62 24.89 -26.46
C ARG A 477 19.16 25.32 -26.49
N PRO A 478 18.26 24.61 -25.79
CA PRO A 478 16.86 24.96 -25.82
C PRO A 478 16.61 26.33 -25.18
N ARG A 479 15.76 27.13 -25.82
CA ARG A 479 15.18 28.32 -25.20
C ARG A 479 14.27 27.88 -24.06
N LEU A 480 14.28 28.63 -22.95
CA LEU A 480 13.38 28.40 -21.81
C LEU A 480 12.38 29.53 -21.58
N SER A 481 12.66 30.75 -22.02
CA SER A 481 11.79 31.90 -21.81
C SER A 481 11.64 32.75 -23.05
N GLY A 482 10.51 33.47 -23.13
CA GLY A 482 10.16 34.31 -24.26
C GLY A 482 9.39 33.57 -25.36
N GLU A 483 8.79 34.37 -26.23
CA GLU A 483 8.04 33.90 -27.39
C GLU A 483 8.95 33.67 -28.60
N VAL A 484 8.57 32.71 -29.43
CA VAL A 484 9.18 32.44 -30.74
C VAL A 484 8.07 32.27 -31.77
N THR A 485 8.34 32.71 -33.00
CA THR A 485 7.44 32.48 -34.13
C THR A 485 7.92 31.26 -34.89
N VAL A 486 7.03 30.26 -35.05
CA VAL A 486 7.33 29.03 -35.79
C VAL A 486 6.49 29.00 -37.06
N ARG A 487 7.12 28.78 -38.20
CA ARG A 487 6.44 28.52 -39.48
C ARG A 487 6.07 27.04 -39.56
N LEU A 488 4.78 26.75 -39.72
CA LEU A 488 4.24 25.41 -39.89
C LEU A 488 4.46 24.91 -41.33
N ALA A 489 4.36 23.59 -41.51
CA ALA A 489 4.40 22.95 -42.82
C ALA A 489 3.24 23.40 -43.74
N SER A 490 2.13 23.89 -43.18
CA SER A 490 1.02 24.52 -43.91
C SER A 490 1.37 25.88 -44.52
N GLY A 491 2.50 26.48 -44.11
CA GLY A 491 2.91 27.83 -44.49
C GLY A 491 2.47 28.92 -43.50
N GLU A 492 1.55 28.60 -42.58
CA GLU A 492 1.12 29.47 -41.49
C GLU A 492 2.26 29.73 -40.49
N THR A 493 2.23 30.88 -39.81
CA THR A 493 3.13 31.18 -38.70
C THR A 493 2.35 31.24 -37.39
N VAL A 494 2.79 30.49 -36.39
CA VAL A 494 2.17 30.46 -35.06
C VAL A 494 3.13 30.99 -34.00
N ALA A 495 2.60 31.73 -33.04
CA ALA A 495 3.32 32.12 -31.83
C ALA A 495 3.44 30.90 -30.90
N CYS A 496 4.65 30.65 -30.41
CA CYS A 496 4.94 29.54 -29.51
C CYS A 496 5.73 30.03 -28.31
N ARG A 497 5.45 29.45 -27.14
CA ARG A 497 6.22 29.65 -25.91
C ARG A 497 6.55 28.29 -25.31
N THR A 498 7.58 28.21 -24.49
CA THR A 498 7.95 26.94 -23.87
C THR A 498 7.02 26.61 -22.71
N VAL A 499 6.91 25.32 -22.36
CA VAL A 499 6.20 24.89 -21.13
C VAL A 499 6.79 25.60 -19.89
N PHE A 500 8.10 25.81 -19.84
CA PHE A 500 8.77 26.59 -18.77
C PHE A 500 8.23 28.02 -18.67
N ASP A 501 8.09 28.71 -19.80
CA ASP A 501 7.74 30.13 -19.83
C ASP A 501 6.26 30.35 -19.45
N VAL A 502 5.36 29.49 -19.94
CA VAL A 502 3.94 29.53 -19.56
C VAL A 502 3.74 29.11 -18.09
N THR A 503 4.52 28.14 -17.61
CA THR A 503 4.51 27.75 -16.19
C THR A 503 4.99 28.90 -15.31
N ARG A 504 6.09 29.56 -15.69
CA ARG A 504 6.60 30.73 -14.97
C ARG A 504 5.57 31.86 -14.92
N GLN A 505 4.91 32.17 -16.03
CA GLN A 505 3.86 33.19 -16.07
C GLN A 505 2.74 32.88 -15.06
N MET A 506 2.25 31.63 -15.03
CA MET A 506 1.24 31.21 -14.06
C MET A 506 1.73 31.37 -12.61
N LEU A 507 2.97 30.97 -12.34
CA LEU A 507 3.58 31.06 -11.01
C LEU A 507 3.72 32.52 -10.55
N ASP A 508 4.25 33.39 -11.40
CA ASP A 508 4.46 34.80 -11.10
C ASP A 508 3.12 35.56 -10.91
N ALA A 509 2.06 35.15 -11.62
CA ALA A 509 0.74 35.78 -11.51
C ALA A 509 -0.05 35.34 -10.27
N SER A 510 0.07 34.08 -9.83
CA SER A 510 -0.88 33.47 -8.87
C SER A 510 -0.25 32.81 -7.65
N TYR A 511 1.07 32.56 -7.66
CA TYR A 511 1.74 31.75 -6.64
C TYR A 511 2.97 32.45 -6.05
N THR A 512 2.94 33.79 -5.94
CA THR A 512 3.93 34.48 -5.10
C THR A 512 3.84 34.00 -3.65
N PRO A 513 4.94 33.97 -2.87
CA PRO A 513 4.88 33.54 -1.47
C PRO A 513 3.83 34.25 -0.62
N GLU A 514 3.55 35.52 -0.89
CA GLU A 514 2.52 36.30 -0.19
C GLU A 514 1.09 35.87 -0.55
N GLN A 515 0.84 35.45 -1.80
CA GLN A 515 -0.44 34.85 -2.20
C GLN A 515 -0.58 33.43 -1.60
N VAL A 516 0.49 32.65 -1.65
CA VAL A 516 0.51 31.28 -1.13
C VAL A 516 0.33 31.24 0.39
N GLU A 517 0.86 32.22 1.13
CA GLU A 517 0.61 32.36 2.56
C GLU A 517 -0.87 32.52 2.88
N LYS A 518 -1.61 33.32 2.10
CA LYS A 518 -3.06 33.49 2.28
C LYS A 518 -3.84 32.21 2.02
N ILE A 519 -3.38 31.40 1.05
CA ILE A 519 -4.03 30.13 0.67
C ILE A 519 -3.74 29.04 1.70
N THR A 520 -2.47 28.90 2.07
CA THR A 520 -1.93 27.72 2.77
C THR A 520 -1.66 27.93 4.24
N TRP A 521 -1.62 29.18 4.73
CA TRP A 521 -1.13 29.58 6.05
C TRP A 521 0.38 29.37 6.29
N ALA A 522 1.13 28.84 5.32
CA ALA A 522 2.58 28.79 5.42
C ALA A 522 3.15 30.21 5.29
N PRO A 523 3.92 30.71 6.28
CA PRO A 523 4.47 32.06 6.20
C PRO A 523 5.32 32.25 4.94
N ALA A 524 5.18 33.37 4.22
CA ALA A 524 5.93 33.67 3.00
C ALA A 524 7.46 33.56 3.21
N LYS A 525 7.95 33.98 4.40
CA LYS A 525 9.34 33.82 4.80
C LYS A 525 9.76 32.34 4.88
N ALA A 526 8.89 31.46 5.39
CA ALA A 526 9.15 30.03 5.44
C ALA A 526 9.17 29.42 4.04
N ILE A 527 8.28 29.83 3.14
CA ILE A 527 8.26 29.40 1.73
C ILE A 527 9.59 29.75 1.05
N ARG A 528 10.05 31.01 1.17
CA ARG A 528 11.34 31.46 0.61
C ARG A 528 12.53 30.72 1.24
N SER A 529 12.51 30.56 2.56
CA SER A 529 13.55 29.81 3.29
C SER A 529 13.64 28.38 2.77
N LEU A 530 12.51 27.69 2.68
CA LEU A 530 12.43 26.31 2.24
C LEU A 530 12.89 26.15 0.79
N ALA A 531 12.46 27.02 -0.13
CA ALA A 531 12.92 27.01 -1.52
C ALA A 531 14.45 27.10 -1.62
N ARG A 532 15.06 28.03 -0.87
CA ARG A 532 16.53 28.19 -0.84
C ARG A 532 17.23 27.02 -0.17
N GLN A 533 16.62 26.39 0.84
CA GLN A 533 17.14 25.16 1.46
C GLN A 533 17.14 24.00 0.47
N ILE A 534 16.07 23.81 -0.30
CA ILE A 534 15.97 22.78 -1.34
C ILE A 534 17.04 23.01 -2.41
N ALA A 535 17.18 24.25 -2.91
CA ALA A 535 18.19 24.59 -3.91
C ALA A 535 19.63 24.29 -3.42
N ARG A 536 19.95 24.60 -2.16
CA ARG A 536 21.26 24.28 -1.57
C ARG A 536 21.50 22.77 -1.37
N ASN A 537 20.44 21.98 -1.32
CA ASN A 537 20.48 20.52 -1.18
C ASN A 537 20.04 19.83 -2.47
N ALA A 538 20.44 20.37 -3.64
CA ALA A 538 20.29 19.68 -4.91
C ALA A 538 20.90 18.26 -4.82
N GLU A 539 20.22 17.28 -5.42
CA GLU A 539 20.52 15.83 -5.33
C GLU A 539 20.43 15.21 -3.92
N ARG A 540 20.15 16.02 -2.88
CA ARG A 540 20.20 15.64 -1.46
C ARG A 540 18.93 16.05 -0.69
N THR A 541 17.83 16.29 -1.39
CA THR A 541 16.51 16.57 -0.81
C THR A 541 15.53 15.43 -1.06
N LEU A 542 15.10 14.76 0.01
CA LEU A 542 14.03 13.77 -0.06
C LEU A 542 12.67 14.43 0.15
N PHE A 543 11.75 14.22 -0.78
CA PHE A 543 10.34 14.60 -0.68
C PHE A 543 9.55 13.37 -0.22
N VAL A 544 9.36 13.25 1.09
CA VAL A 544 8.71 12.11 1.74
C VAL A 544 7.23 12.43 1.92
N THR A 545 6.41 12.08 0.93
CA THR A 545 4.97 12.37 0.95
C THR A 545 4.16 11.22 1.55
N GLY A 546 3.13 11.56 2.33
CA GLY A 546 2.21 10.59 2.92
C GLY A 546 0.78 10.76 2.43
N MET A 547 -0.14 10.07 3.10
CA MET A 547 -1.57 10.10 2.76
C MET A 547 -2.27 11.41 3.10
N GLY A 548 -1.68 12.24 3.97
CA GLY A 548 -2.20 13.55 4.33
C GLY A 548 -2.61 14.37 3.10
N PRO A 549 -1.70 14.67 2.15
CA PRO A 549 -2.06 15.33 0.90
C PRO A 549 -2.61 14.38 -0.18
N ASN A 550 -2.46 13.06 -0.06
CA ASN A 550 -2.89 12.11 -1.10
C ASN A 550 -4.39 11.82 -1.10
N GLN A 551 -5.02 11.85 0.07
CA GLN A 551 -6.44 11.49 0.22
C GLN A 551 -7.37 12.70 0.06
N PHE A 552 -6.99 13.63 -0.82
CA PHE A 552 -7.80 14.76 -1.26
C PHE A 552 -8.23 14.58 -2.72
N PHE A 553 -9.35 15.19 -3.11
CA PHE A 553 -9.91 15.08 -4.46
C PHE A 553 -8.92 15.51 -5.56
N ASN A 554 -8.11 16.53 -5.28
CA ASN A 554 -7.11 17.12 -6.17
C ASN A 554 -5.68 16.63 -5.89
N SER A 555 -5.52 15.39 -5.41
CA SER A 555 -4.22 14.82 -5.06
C SER A 555 -3.30 14.54 -6.26
N ASP A 556 -3.82 14.56 -7.47
CA ASP A 556 -3.01 14.56 -8.69
C ASP A 556 -2.14 15.82 -8.79
N LEU A 557 -2.68 16.97 -8.37
CA LEU A 557 -1.98 18.26 -8.43
C LEU A 557 -0.81 18.34 -7.45
N LYS A 558 -0.93 17.78 -6.23
CA LYS A 558 0.18 17.85 -5.25
C LYS A 558 1.40 17.08 -5.74
N ASP A 559 1.20 15.90 -6.30
CA ASP A 559 2.31 15.09 -6.82
C ASP A 559 3.02 15.83 -7.97
N ARG A 560 2.24 16.34 -8.94
CA ARG A 560 2.78 17.11 -10.07
C ARG A 560 3.59 18.33 -9.62
N ALA A 561 3.07 19.07 -8.64
CA ALA A 561 3.75 20.25 -8.10
C ALA A 561 5.03 19.88 -7.31
N VAL A 562 5.02 18.78 -6.55
CA VAL A 562 6.21 18.27 -5.85
C VAL A 562 7.27 17.80 -6.85
N PHE A 563 6.88 17.07 -7.90
CA PHE A 563 7.79 16.68 -8.97
C PHE A 563 8.39 17.88 -9.70
N LEU A 564 7.62 18.95 -9.93
CA LEU A 564 8.16 20.19 -10.50
C LEU A 564 9.29 20.75 -9.63
N VAL A 565 9.08 20.88 -8.32
CA VAL A 565 10.11 21.36 -7.38
C VAL A 565 11.33 20.44 -7.36
N ALA A 566 11.12 19.12 -7.31
CA ALA A 566 12.20 18.14 -7.31
C ALA A 566 13.00 18.16 -8.63
N ALA A 567 12.32 18.32 -9.77
CA ALA A 567 12.94 18.42 -11.08
C ALA A 567 13.75 19.72 -11.24
N LEU A 568 13.21 20.86 -10.80
CA LEU A 568 13.92 22.15 -10.82
C LEU A 568 15.24 22.10 -10.03
N THR A 569 15.38 21.17 -9.08
CA THR A 569 16.55 21.08 -8.19
C THR A 569 17.34 19.77 -8.35
N ARG A 570 17.14 19.07 -9.47
CA ARG A 570 17.88 17.83 -9.81
C ARG A 570 17.79 16.74 -8.73
N ASN A 571 16.70 16.71 -7.98
CA ASN A 571 16.54 15.74 -6.91
C ASN A 571 15.96 14.41 -7.39
N ILE A 572 15.41 14.27 -8.59
CA ILE A 572 14.79 13.00 -9.00
C ILE A 572 15.87 11.94 -9.29
N GLY A 573 15.69 10.72 -8.77
CA GLY A 573 16.56 9.58 -9.08
C GLY A 573 17.92 9.56 -8.38
N ARG A 574 18.09 10.30 -7.28
CA ARG A 574 19.32 10.29 -6.46
C ARG A 574 19.10 9.49 -5.17
N ILE A 575 20.18 9.02 -4.55
CA ILE A 575 20.05 8.26 -3.29
C ILE A 575 19.69 9.19 -2.11
N GLY A 576 20.29 10.39 -2.07
CA GLY A 576 20.02 11.39 -1.04
C GLY A 576 18.87 12.35 -1.40
N GLY A 577 18.33 12.27 -2.61
CA GLY A 577 17.25 13.12 -3.08
C GLY A 577 16.35 12.35 -4.03
N ASN A 578 15.04 12.40 -3.81
CA ASN A 578 14.04 11.72 -4.63
C ASN A 578 12.63 12.10 -4.14
N VAL A 579 11.60 11.75 -4.91
CA VAL A 579 10.19 11.86 -4.51
C VAL A 579 9.67 10.48 -4.13
N GLY A 580 8.97 10.38 -2.99
CA GLY A 580 8.33 9.15 -2.55
C GLY A 580 6.94 9.39 -1.97
N SER A 581 6.04 8.44 -2.18
CA SER A 581 4.69 8.44 -1.62
C SER A 581 4.43 7.15 -0.85
N TYR A 582 4.16 7.27 0.46
CA TYR A 582 4.07 6.13 1.36
C TYR A 582 2.66 5.95 1.91
N ALA A 583 2.02 4.84 1.50
CA ALA A 583 0.66 4.45 1.86
C ALA A 583 0.67 3.03 2.48
N GLY A 584 -0.18 2.12 2.00
CA GLY A 584 -0.06 0.66 2.16
C GLY A 584 0.99 0.01 1.23
N ASN A 585 1.14 -1.32 1.32
CA ASN A 585 2.09 -2.05 0.46
C ASN A 585 1.51 -2.30 -0.93
N TYR A 586 2.16 -1.83 -2.00
CA TYR A 586 1.64 -1.93 -3.38
C TYR A 586 2.61 -2.57 -4.41
N ARG A 587 3.85 -2.89 -4.02
CA ARG A 587 4.93 -3.43 -4.87
C ARG A 587 4.74 -4.89 -5.34
N ALA A 588 3.53 -5.29 -5.77
CA ALA A 588 3.24 -6.65 -6.23
C ALA A 588 3.97 -7.01 -7.55
N SER A 589 4.34 -6.01 -8.34
CA SER A 589 5.08 -6.17 -9.60
C SER A 589 6.48 -6.77 -9.44
N PHE A 590 7.03 -6.81 -8.21
CA PHE A 590 8.30 -7.46 -7.92
C PHE A 590 8.22 -8.99 -8.00
N PHE A 591 7.01 -9.56 -8.02
CA PHE A 591 6.78 -11.00 -8.10
C PHE A 591 6.46 -11.43 -9.53
N ASN A 592 7.49 -11.70 -10.33
CA ASN A 592 7.37 -12.02 -11.75
C ASN A 592 6.48 -13.26 -12.05
N GLY A 593 6.43 -14.22 -11.12
CA GLY A 593 5.58 -15.42 -11.22
C GLY A 593 4.09 -15.17 -10.98
N LEU A 594 3.72 -14.01 -10.42
CA LEU A 594 2.33 -13.71 -10.06
C LEU A 594 1.39 -13.75 -11.27
N GLY A 595 1.85 -13.26 -12.42
CA GLY A 595 1.07 -13.29 -13.67
C GLY A 595 0.73 -14.71 -14.13
N GLN A 596 1.60 -15.69 -13.87
CA GLN A 596 1.32 -17.09 -14.16
C GLN A 596 0.28 -17.66 -13.18
N TYR A 597 0.38 -17.31 -11.90
CA TYR A 597 -0.54 -17.79 -10.87
C TYR A 597 -1.98 -17.28 -11.07
N ILE A 598 -2.19 -15.98 -11.30
CA ILE A 598 -3.55 -15.40 -11.35
C ILE A 598 -4.22 -15.50 -12.73
N ALA A 599 -3.46 -15.85 -13.76
CA ALA A 599 -3.94 -15.92 -15.13
C ALA A 599 -3.60 -17.25 -15.82
N GLU A 600 -3.30 -18.31 -15.06
CA GLU A 600 -3.22 -19.66 -15.63
C GLU A 600 -4.53 -19.99 -16.37
N ASN A 601 -4.40 -20.58 -17.54
CA ASN A 601 -5.54 -20.91 -18.38
C ASN A 601 -6.34 -22.08 -17.76
N PRO A 602 -7.58 -21.88 -17.28
CA PRO A 602 -8.36 -22.96 -16.70
C PRO A 602 -8.83 -24.00 -17.74
N PHE A 603 -8.76 -23.70 -19.04
CA PHE A 603 -9.05 -24.66 -20.12
C PHE A 603 -7.85 -25.53 -20.49
N ASP A 604 -6.66 -25.20 -20.00
CA ASP A 604 -5.39 -25.82 -20.38
C ASP A 604 -4.40 -25.75 -19.19
N VAL A 605 -4.78 -26.44 -18.11
CA VAL A 605 -4.06 -26.47 -16.84
C VAL A 605 -2.70 -27.15 -17.02
N GLU A 606 -1.65 -26.57 -16.44
CA GLU A 606 -0.35 -27.22 -16.37
C GLU A 606 -0.22 -27.97 -15.04
N THR A 607 -0.03 -29.28 -15.12
CA THR A 607 0.08 -30.15 -13.94
C THR A 607 1.52 -30.63 -13.69
N ASP A 608 2.44 -30.40 -14.63
CA ASP A 608 3.87 -30.64 -14.46
C ASP A 608 4.52 -29.44 -13.73
N PRO A 609 4.94 -29.59 -12.45
CA PRO A 609 5.54 -28.50 -11.68
C PRO A 609 6.89 -28.02 -12.24
N ALA A 610 7.50 -28.74 -13.19
CA ALA A 610 8.73 -28.32 -13.85
C ALA A 610 8.49 -27.36 -15.03
N ARG A 611 7.23 -27.12 -15.42
CA ARG A 611 6.86 -26.29 -16.57
C ARG A 611 6.13 -25.02 -16.13
N PRO A 612 6.33 -23.88 -16.82
CA PRO A 612 5.56 -22.69 -16.55
C PRO A 612 4.10 -22.89 -16.99
N ALA A 613 3.17 -22.34 -16.21
CA ALA A 613 1.76 -22.37 -16.54
C ALA A 613 1.47 -21.60 -17.84
N ARG A 614 0.59 -22.16 -18.67
CA ARG A 614 0.09 -21.46 -19.87
C ARG A 614 -0.90 -20.39 -19.43
N VAL A 615 -0.68 -19.15 -19.86
CA VAL A 615 -1.43 -18.00 -19.35
C VAL A 615 -2.50 -17.53 -20.32
N ARG A 616 -3.72 -17.35 -19.80
CA ARG A 616 -4.79 -16.59 -20.44
C ARG A 616 -5.64 -15.93 -19.37
N ARG A 617 -5.69 -14.59 -19.41
CA ARG A 617 -6.45 -13.79 -18.46
C ARG A 617 -7.89 -13.62 -18.95
N TYR A 618 -8.81 -14.33 -18.33
CA TYR A 618 -10.25 -14.29 -18.57
C TYR A 618 -10.98 -13.28 -17.68
N TRP A 619 -10.45 -13.00 -16.49
CA TRP A 619 -10.98 -11.94 -15.63
C TRP A 619 -10.53 -10.56 -16.13
N LYS A 620 -11.34 -9.52 -15.88
CA LYS A 620 -10.94 -8.13 -16.17
C LYS A 620 -10.97 -7.29 -14.88
N PRO A 621 -9.95 -6.46 -14.65
CA PRO A 621 -9.90 -5.59 -13.48
C PRO A 621 -11.01 -4.54 -13.53
N GLU A 622 -11.56 -4.21 -12.37
CA GLU A 622 -12.62 -3.22 -12.19
C GLU A 622 -12.39 -2.43 -10.89
N SER A 623 -12.71 -1.14 -10.91
CA SER A 623 -12.55 -0.27 -9.75
C SER A 623 -13.73 -0.41 -8.78
N VAL A 624 -13.43 -0.61 -7.49
CA VAL A 624 -14.47 -0.72 -6.44
C VAL A 624 -15.17 0.61 -6.18
N HIS A 625 -14.62 1.73 -6.66
CA HIS A 625 -15.24 3.05 -6.50
C HIS A 625 -16.65 3.12 -7.10
N TYR A 626 -16.90 2.46 -8.23
CA TYR A 626 -18.22 2.47 -8.87
C TYR A 626 -19.26 1.73 -8.03
N PHE A 627 -18.85 0.61 -7.42
CA PHE A 627 -19.67 -0.11 -6.47
C PHE A 627 -19.99 0.75 -5.24
N ASN A 628 -18.99 1.37 -4.62
CA ASN A 628 -19.21 2.31 -3.50
C ASN A 628 -20.04 3.54 -3.88
N HIS A 629 -20.10 3.88 -5.16
CA HIS A 629 -20.94 4.93 -5.70
C HIS A 629 -22.27 4.35 -6.22
N GLY A 630 -22.95 3.57 -5.38
CA GLY A 630 -24.29 3.04 -5.69
C GLY A 630 -24.34 1.93 -6.74
N ASP A 631 -23.20 1.32 -7.10
CA ASP A 631 -23.07 0.41 -8.26
C ASP A 631 -23.47 1.11 -9.58
N THR A 632 -22.89 2.30 -9.81
CA THR A 632 -23.18 3.18 -10.96
C THR A 632 -21.92 3.79 -11.59
N ILE A 633 -22.07 4.30 -12.81
CA ILE A 633 -21.03 5.06 -13.52
C ILE A 633 -21.16 6.57 -13.30
N LEU A 634 -20.02 7.27 -13.37
CA LEU A 634 -19.98 8.73 -13.32
C LEU A 634 -20.41 9.35 -14.66
N ARG A 635 -21.46 10.19 -14.61
CA ARG A 635 -21.97 10.99 -15.74
C ARG A 635 -22.07 12.46 -15.35
N TYR A 636 -21.87 13.35 -16.32
CA TYR A 636 -22.20 14.77 -16.21
C TYR A 636 -23.03 15.20 -17.42
N GLY A 637 -24.35 15.34 -17.22
CA GLY A 637 -25.29 15.44 -18.33
C GLY A 637 -25.19 14.21 -19.24
N LYS A 638 -24.89 14.43 -20.53
CA LYS A 638 -24.68 13.33 -21.51
C LYS A 638 -23.25 12.77 -21.51
N ALA A 639 -22.29 13.44 -20.87
CA ALA A 639 -20.90 13.02 -20.86
C ALA A 639 -20.68 11.83 -19.90
N VAL A 640 -19.96 10.81 -20.37
CA VAL A 640 -19.55 9.65 -19.57
C VAL A 640 -18.14 9.90 -19.03
N LEU A 641 -18.04 10.44 -17.81
CA LEU A 641 -16.76 10.77 -17.18
C LEU A 641 -15.94 9.52 -16.82
N THR A 642 -16.62 8.39 -16.62
CA THR A 642 -15.99 7.08 -16.38
C THR A 642 -15.03 6.68 -17.50
N GLY A 643 -15.25 7.16 -18.72
CA GLY A 643 -14.48 6.76 -19.90
C GLY A 643 -14.86 5.35 -20.39
N LYS A 644 -14.62 5.09 -21.67
CA LYS A 644 -15.04 3.84 -22.33
C LYS A 644 -14.28 2.61 -21.82
N SER A 645 -13.02 2.76 -21.42
CA SER A 645 -12.15 1.65 -21.01
C SER A 645 -12.41 1.13 -19.59
N HIS A 646 -13.11 1.90 -18.76
CA HIS A 646 -13.29 1.62 -17.32
C HIS A 646 -14.75 1.42 -16.92
N ILE A 647 -15.66 1.22 -17.88
CA ILE A 647 -17.05 0.90 -17.58
C ILE A 647 -17.10 -0.39 -16.71
N PRO A 648 -17.72 -0.34 -15.51
CA PRO A 648 -17.93 -1.51 -14.67
C PRO A 648 -19.14 -2.32 -15.13
N THR A 649 -19.28 -3.54 -14.63
CA THR A 649 -20.51 -4.35 -14.79
C THR A 649 -21.36 -4.34 -13.52
N PRO A 650 -22.67 -4.61 -13.60
CA PRO A 650 -23.53 -4.75 -12.41
C PRO A 650 -22.98 -5.77 -11.41
N THR A 651 -23.22 -5.55 -10.12
CA THR A 651 -22.73 -6.42 -9.05
C THR A 651 -23.85 -7.29 -8.47
N LYS A 652 -23.66 -8.62 -8.49
CA LYS A 652 -24.65 -9.58 -7.95
C LYS A 652 -24.07 -10.59 -6.98
N ALA A 653 -22.80 -10.93 -7.13
CA ALA A 653 -22.07 -11.72 -6.15
C ALA A 653 -20.74 -11.05 -5.81
N ILE A 654 -20.33 -11.15 -4.55
CA ILE A 654 -19.07 -10.61 -4.05
C ILE A 654 -18.37 -11.69 -3.23
N HIS A 655 -17.13 -12.01 -3.54
CA HIS A 655 -16.26 -12.80 -2.66
C HIS A 655 -14.99 -12.03 -2.36
N VAL A 656 -14.77 -11.71 -1.09
CA VAL A 656 -13.57 -11.00 -0.63
C VAL A 656 -12.75 -11.80 0.37
N SER A 657 -11.48 -11.44 0.51
CA SER A 657 -10.61 -11.96 1.56
C SER A 657 -9.77 -10.86 2.21
N ASN A 658 -9.45 -11.06 3.49
CA ASN A 658 -8.46 -10.28 4.26
C ASN A 658 -8.78 -8.79 4.45
N SER A 659 -8.93 -8.39 5.72
CA SER A 659 -8.91 -7.00 6.21
C SER A 659 -10.22 -6.23 6.01
N ASN A 660 -11.31 -6.63 6.69
CA ASN A 660 -12.58 -5.88 6.72
C ASN A 660 -12.94 -5.32 5.32
N SER A 661 -12.75 -6.15 4.30
CA SER A 661 -12.36 -5.71 2.95
C SER A 661 -13.47 -4.99 2.21
N LEU A 662 -14.71 -5.08 2.68
CA LEU A 662 -15.86 -4.43 2.08
C LEU A 662 -16.18 -3.12 2.77
N ILE A 663 -16.30 -3.15 4.10
CA ILE A 663 -16.80 -2.00 4.87
C ILE A 663 -15.66 -1.11 5.38
N GLY A 664 -14.56 -1.72 5.84
CA GLY A 664 -13.49 -0.98 6.53
C GLY A 664 -12.80 0.08 5.68
N ASN A 665 -12.80 -0.12 4.35
CA ASN A 665 -12.20 0.80 3.39
C ASN A 665 -13.24 1.55 2.54
N ALA A 666 -14.53 1.27 2.71
CA ALA A 666 -15.57 1.92 1.93
C ALA A 666 -15.73 3.40 2.30
N LYS A 667 -15.82 4.23 1.26
CA LYS A 667 -16.15 5.65 1.36
C LYS A 667 -17.66 5.74 1.20
N GLY A 668 -18.34 6.49 2.07
CA GLY A 668 -19.81 6.51 2.06
C GLY A 668 -20.44 5.24 2.62
N HIS A 669 -19.85 4.68 3.69
CA HIS A 669 -20.27 3.43 4.35
C HIS A 669 -21.80 3.28 4.50
N TYR A 670 -22.51 4.34 4.94
CA TYR A 670 -23.96 4.31 5.08
C TYR A 670 -24.67 4.01 3.75
N ASP A 671 -24.28 4.71 2.69
CA ASP A 671 -24.88 4.54 1.36
C ASP A 671 -24.59 3.15 0.78
N SER A 672 -23.36 2.65 0.98
CA SER A 672 -23.00 1.28 0.57
C SER A 672 -23.87 0.23 1.25
N ILE A 673 -24.11 0.34 2.56
CA ILE A 673 -24.95 -0.61 3.30
C ILE A 673 -26.43 -0.48 2.96
N VAL A 674 -26.95 0.75 2.91
CA VAL A 674 -28.39 0.98 2.84
C VAL A 674 -28.91 0.91 1.40
N ASN A 675 -28.12 1.34 0.42
CA ASN A 675 -28.57 1.49 -0.96
C ASN A 675 -27.90 0.50 -1.92
N THR A 676 -26.64 0.13 -1.67
CA THR A 676 -25.87 -0.72 -2.61
C THR A 676 -25.98 -2.21 -2.28
N PHE A 677 -25.67 -2.61 -1.05
CA PHE A 677 -25.71 -4.02 -0.61
C PHE A 677 -27.07 -4.72 -0.77
N PRO A 678 -28.23 -4.07 -0.61
CA PRO A 678 -29.51 -4.74 -0.85
C PRO A 678 -29.72 -5.19 -2.30
N ARG A 679 -28.91 -4.68 -3.25
CA ARG A 679 -28.93 -5.09 -4.66
C ARG A 679 -28.04 -6.32 -4.94
N VAL A 680 -27.23 -6.74 -3.96
CA VAL A 680 -26.28 -7.86 -4.05
C VAL A 680 -26.91 -9.11 -3.45
N GLU A 681 -26.82 -10.23 -4.15
CA GLU A 681 -27.55 -11.46 -3.82
C GLU A 681 -26.71 -12.42 -2.99
N PHE A 682 -25.39 -12.40 -3.19
CA PHE A 682 -24.46 -13.25 -2.46
C PHE A 682 -23.18 -12.49 -2.07
N ILE A 683 -22.79 -12.57 -0.80
CA ILE A 683 -21.55 -12.02 -0.26
C ILE A 683 -20.84 -13.10 0.56
N ALA A 684 -19.62 -13.46 0.17
CA ALA A 684 -18.74 -14.32 0.96
C ALA A 684 -17.48 -13.58 1.40
N ILE A 685 -16.97 -13.92 2.58
CA ILE A 685 -15.73 -13.35 3.11
C ILE A 685 -14.83 -14.41 3.75
N ASN A 686 -13.55 -14.37 3.38
CA ASN A 686 -12.49 -15.05 4.11
C ASN A 686 -11.94 -14.12 5.19
N GLU A 687 -12.10 -14.48 6.46
CA GLU A 687 -11.64 -13.64 7.56
C GLU A 687 -11.22 -14.45 8.78
N TRP A 688 -10.16 -13.99 9.45
CA TRP A 688 -9.65 -14.65 10.64
C TRP A 688 -10.15 -13.95 11.92
N TRP A 689 -10.47 -12.66 11.85
CA TRP A 689 -10.99 -11.89 12.97
C TRP A 689 -12.32 -11.24 12.60
N TRP A 690 -13.38 -11.47 13.36
CA TRP A 690 -14.73 -10.98 13.09
C TRP A 690 -14.75 -9.46 12.92
N THR A 691 -15.07 -9.00 11.71
CA THR A 691 -15.09 -7.59 11.30
C THR A 691 -16.50 -7.15 10.92
N ALA A 692 -16.69 -5.83 10.70
CA ALA A 692 -17.97 -5.32 10.18
C ALA A 692 -18.35 -5.99 8.85
N SER A 693 -17.38 -6.31 7.99
CA SER A 693 -17.66 -7.04 6.74
C SER A 693 -18.22 -8.45 6.99
N CYS A 694 -17.92 -9.09 8.12
CA CYS A 694 -18.55 -10.37 8.49
C CYS A 694 -20.04 -10.17 8.78
N GLU A 695 -20.43 -9.12 9.51
CA GLU A 695 -21.84 -8.82 9.83
C GLU A 695 -22.72 -8.63 8.59
N TYR A 696 -22.10 -8.17 7.49
CA TYR A 696 -22.78 -7.90 6.22
C TYR A 696 -22.42 -8.92 5.13
N SER A 697 -22.02 -10.13 5.51
CA SER A 697 -21.78 -11.24 4.58
C SER A 697 -22.79 -12.37 4.79
N ASP A 698 -22.92 -13.22 3.78
CA ASP A 698 -23.79 -14.39 3.79
C ASP A 698 -23.04 -15.66 4.20
N VAL A 699 -21.77 -15.78 3.82
CA VAL A 699 -20.90 -16.91 4.21
C VAL A 699 -19.58 -16.37 4.76
N ILE A 700 -19.22 -16.84 5.96
CA ILE A 700 -17.95 -16.52 6.62
C ILE A 700 -17.06 -17.75 6.57
N PHE A 701 -15.96 -17.65 5.83
CA PHE A 701 -14.90 -18.66 5.81
C PHE A 701 -13.82 -18.29 6.84
N PRO A 702 -13.70 -19.02 7.96
CA PRO A 702 -12.70 -18.74 8.97
C PRO A 702 -11.31 -19.13 8.47
N VAL A 703 -10.43 -18.14 8.28
CA VAL A 703 -9.07 -18.43 7.78
C VAL A 703 -7.99 -18.47 8.85
N ASP A 704 -6.87 -19.10 8.51
CA ASP A 704 -5.66 -19.19 9.33
C ASP A 704 -5.23 -17.79 9.80
N SER A 705 -4.92 -17.64 11.09
CA SER A 705 -4.17 -16.48 11.57
C SER A 705 -2.69 -16.64 11.28
N TRP A 706 -1.89 -15.56 11.38
CA TRP A 706 -0.45 -15.66 11.17
C TRP A 706 0.27 -16.60 12.16
N ALA A 707 -0.34 -16.98 13.29
CA ALA A 707 0.24 -17.96 14.22
C ALA A 707 0.09 -19.42 13.77
N GLU A 708 -0.85 -19.72 12.88
CA GLU A 708 -1.26 -21.09 12.52
C GLU A 708 -1.25 -21.34 11.00
N LEU A 709 -0.59 -20.46 10.24
CA LEU A 709 -0.51 -20.47 8.78
C LEU A 709 0.16 -21.76 8.26
N LYS A 710 -0.54 -22.51 7.40
CA LYS A 710 -0.08 -23.83 6.92
C LYS A 710 0.61 -23.86 5.57
N PHE A 711 0.30 -22.91 4.71
CA PHE A 711 0.94 -22.78 3.41
C PHE A 711 1.90 -21.62 3.45
N PRO A 712 3.16 -21.79 3.00
CA PRO A 712 4.07 -20.68 2.86
C PRO A 712 3.54 -19.66 1.85
N ASP A 713 3.90 -18.41 2.07
CA ASP A 713 3.51 -17.28 1.22
C ASP A 713 4.68 -16.28 1.15
N MET A 714 4.53 -15.18 0.42
CA MET A 714 5.57 -14.17 0.24
C MET A 714 5.00 -12.75 0.32
N THR A 715 5.84 -11.80 0.74
CA THR A 715 5.51 -10.38 0.77
C THR A 715 6.77 -9.52 0.59
N ILE A 716 6.56 -8.26 0.24
CA ILE A 716 7.56 -7.21 0.17
C ILE A 716 6.97 -5.93 0.79
N SER A 717 7.84 -5.02 1.21
CA SER A 717 7.45 -3.73 1.75
C SER A 717 7.84 -2.57 0.84
N VAL A 718 7.12 -1.46 0.99
CA VAL A 718 7.45 -0.15 0.40
C VAL A 718 8.46 0.65 1.24
N THR A 719 8.69 0.28 2.50
CA THR A 719 9.57 1.05 3.40
C THR A 719 10.94 0.42 3.65
N ASN A 720 11.12 -0.83 3.25
CA ASN A 720 12.36 -1.58 3.46
C ASN A 720 12.62 -2.54 2.29
N PRO A 721 13.90 -2.90 2.07
CA PRO A 721 14.33 -3.64 0.88
C PRO A 721 14.14 -5.16 0.97
N PHE A 722 13.55 -5.68 2.05
CA PHE A 722 13.51 -7.12 2.29
C PHE A 722 12.39 -7.80 1.50
N LEU A 723 12.74 -8.91 0.85
CA LEU A 723 11.79 -9.92 0.39
C LEU A 723 11.54 -10.90 1.53
N TYR A 724 10.28 -11.11 1.89
CA TYR A 724 9.90 -11.96 3.02
C TYR A 724 9.19 -13.21 2.55
N VAL A 725 9.50 -14.32 3.23
CA VAL A 725 8.75 -15.57 3.13
C VAL A 725 8.00 -15.79 4.43
N PHE A 726 6.71 -16.11 4.33
CA PHE A 726 5.91 -16.59 5.45
C PHE A 726 6.25 -18.06 5.66
N PRO A 727 6.89 -18.44 6.78
CA PRO A 727 7.08 -19.85 7.07
C PRO A 727 5.73 -20.47 7.41
N ALA A 728 5.53 -21.73 7.02
CA ALA A 728 4.49 -22.55 7.63
C ALA A 728 4.76 -22.64 9.14
N THR A 729 3.74 -22.41 9.95
CA THR A 729 3.91 -22.43 11.41
C THR A 729 3.69 -23.83 11.97
N PRO A 730 4.52 -24.25 12.95
CA PRO A 730 4.43 -25.58 13.54
C PRO A 730 3.23 -25.73 14.49
N LEU A 731 2.64 -24.62 14.95
CA LEU A 731 1.48 -24.64 15.84
C LEU A 731 0.29 -25.26 15.10
N PRO A 732 -0.38 -26.32 15.63
CA PRO A 732 -1.64 -26.80 15.06
C PRO A 732 -2.64 -25.67 14.87
N ARG A 733 -3.59 -25.83 13.95
CA ARG A 733 -4.70 -24.87 13.82
C ARG A 733 -5.43 -24.78 15.16
N ILE A 734 -5.56 -23.57 15.67
CA ILE A 734 -6.20 -23.18 16.93
C ILE A 734 -7.69 -23.51 16.87
N HIS A 735 -8.31 -23.35 15.69
CA HIS A 735 -9.71 -23.65 15.42
C HIS A 735 -9.87 -24.35 14.07
N ASP A 736 -11.11 -24.71 13.71
CA ASP A 736 -11.45 -25.30 12.41
C ASP A 736 -11.39 -24.24 11.30
N THR A 737 -10.15 -23.90 10.95
CA THR A 737 -9.76 -22.85 10.01
C THR A 737 -9.09 -23.47 8.78
N ARG A 738 -9.07 -22.73 7.68
CA ARG A 738 -8.34 -23.10 6.46
C ARG A 738 -7.57 -21.92 5.89
N SER A 739 -6.59 -22.14 5.03
CA SER A 739 -5.92 -21.06 4.28
C SER A 739 -6.87 -20.43 3.27
N ASP A 740 -6.66 -19.16 2.92
CA ASP A 740 -7.42 -18.50 1.84
C ASP A 740 -7.38 -19.30 0.52
N VAL A 741 -6.25 -19.97 0.24
CA VAL A 741 -6.08 -20.79 -0.98
C VAL A 741 -6.91 -22.07 -0.92
N GLU A 742 -7.02 -22.71 0.25
CA GLU A 742 -7.91 -23.87 0.46
C GLU A 742 -9.38 -23.48 0.32
N VAL A 743 -9.76 -22.24 0.70
CA VAL A 743 -11.12 -21.75 0.49
C VAL A 743 -11.43 -21.58 -1.00
N ALA A 744 -10.52 -20.95 -1.75
CA ALA A 744 -10.67 -20.77 -3.20
C ALA A 744 -10.74 -22.13 -3.93
N GLN A 745 -9.89 -23.07 -3.55
CA GLN A 745 -9.93 -24.45 -4.02
C GLN A 745 -11.27 -25.12 -3.71
N GLY A 746 -11.71 -25.08 -2.45
CA GLY A 746 -12.94 -25.75 -2.03
C GLY A 746 -14.17 -25.28 -2.80
N ILE A 747 -14.27 -23.98 -3.07
CA ILE A 747 -15.34 -23.41 -3.91
C ILE A 747 -15.21 -23.88 -5.36
N CYS A 748 -14.00 -23.92 -5.93
CA CYS A 748 -13.80 -24.47 -7.28
C CYS A 748 -14.18 -25.95 -7.36
N HIS A 749 -13.75 -26.78 -6.40
CA HIS A 749 -14.12 -28.19 -6.37
C HIS A 749 -15.64 -28.37 -6.31
N ALA A 750 -16.33 -27.61 -5.44
CA ALA A 750 -17.79 -27.63 -5.36
C ALA A 750 -18.46 -27.12 -6.66
N LEU A 751 -17.88 -26.13 -7.35
CA LEU A 751 -18.34 -25.73 -8.68
C LEU A 751 -18.17 -26.86 -9.70
N GLY A 752 -17.07 -27.61 -9.65
CA GLY A 752 -16.86 -28.80 -10.48
C GLY A 752 -17.94 -29.85 -10.26
N GLU A 753 -18.34 -30.08 -9.01
CA GLU A 753 -19.45 -30.99 -8.67
C GLU A 753 -20.81 -30.48 -9.17
N VAL A 754 -21.11 -29.19 -8.98
CA VAL A 754 -22.36 -28.57 -9.43
C VAL A 754 -22.46 -28.54 -10.96
N THR A 755 -21.35 -28.35 -11.67
CA THR A 755 -21.32 -28.19 -13.12
C THR A 755 -21.03 -29.47 -13.89
N GLY A 756 -20.45 -30.48 -13.23
CA GLY A 756 -19.92 -31.70 -13.83
C GLY A 756 -18.57 -31.51 -14.54
N ASP A 757 -17.77 -30.53 -14.13
CA ASP A 757 -16.51 -30.16 -14.79
C ASP A 757 -15.29 -30.39 -13.89
N GLU A 758 -14.55 -31.47 -14.16
CA GLU A 758 -13.37 -31.87 -13.38
C GLU A 758 -12.18 -30.91 -13.53
N ARG A 759 -12.16 -30.04 -14.56
CA ARG A 759 -11.08 -29.05 -14.75
C ARG A 759 -10.94 -28.11 -13.55
N TYR A 760 -12.03 -27.86 -12.83
CA TYR A 760 -11.98 -27.10 -11.58
C TYR A 760 -11.10 -27.73 -10.51
N LYS A 761 -11.04 -29.06 -10.43
CA LYS A 761 -10.19 -29.78 -9.48
C LYS A 761 -8.74 -29.76 -9.95
N ASP A 762 -8.51 -30.03 -11.23
CA ASP A 762 -7.16 -29.97 -11.82
C ASP A 762 -6.52 -28.59 -11.65
N TYR A 763 -7.30 -27.51 -11.79
CA TYR A 763 -6.82 -26.13 -11.68
C TYR A 763 -6.25 -25.78 -10.29
N TRP A 764 -6.54 -26.55 -9.24
CA TRP A 764 -5.99 -26.34 -7.89
C TRP A 764 -5.17 -27.51 -7.38
N ARG A 765 -4.87 -28.48 -8.25
CA ARG A 765 -4.19 -29.73 -7.91
C ARG A 765 -2.80 -29.53 -7.28
N PHE A 766 -2.12 -28.43 -7.63
CA PHE A 766 -0.81 -28.08 -7.06
C PHE A 766 -0.80 -27.97 -5.52
N LEU A 767 -1.95 -27.76 -4.88
CA LEU A 767 -2.05 -27.74 -3.42
C LEU A 767 -1.80 -29.12 -2.79
N HIS A 768 -2.09 -30.18 -3.52
CA HIS A 768 -1.95 -31.57 -3.07
C HIS A 768 -0.71 -32.24 -3.66
N ASP A 769 -0.35 -31.90 -4.89
CA ASP A 769 0.78 -32.48 -5.62
C ASP A 769 2.10 -31.77 -5.25
N GLY A 770 2.73 -32.21 -4.15
CA GLY A 770 4.06 -31.73 -3.72
C GLY A 770 4.06 -30.49 -2.80
N GLY A 771 2.87 -29.89 -2.61
CA GLY A 771 2.60 -28.77 -1.71
C GLY A 771 3.14 -27.43 -2.20
N MET A 772 2.59 -26.32 -1.69
CA MET A 772 3.11 -24.98 -2.00
C MET A 772 4.51 -24.79 -1.41
N ARG A 773 5.43 -24.32 -2.24
CA ARG A 773 6.80 -23.98 -1.83
C ARG A 773 7.12 -22.54 -2.21
N PRO A 774 7.71 -21.74 -1.31
CA PRO A 774 8.25 -20.44 -1.68
C PRO A 774 9.48 -20.70 -2.56
N TYR A 775 9.49 -20.12 -3.75
CA TYR A 775 10.62 -20.17 -4.68
C TYR A 775 11.19 -18.77 -4.89
#